data_AF-J0WZ96-F1
#
_entry.id   AF-J0WZ96-F1
#
_cell.length_a   1.000
_cell.length_b   1.000
_cell.length_c   1.000
_cell.angle_alpha   90.00
_cell.angle_beta   90.00
_cell.angle_gamma   90.00
#
_symmetry.space_group_name_H-M   'P 1'
#
loop_
_entity.id
_entity.type
_entity.pdbx_description
1 polymer ?
#
loop_
_entity_poly.entity_id
_entity_poly.type
_entity_poly.pdbx_seq_one_letter_code
_entity_poly.pdbx_strand_id
1 'polypeptide(L)'
;MRTLAEHHDLPDFTTKRGLKECYNNMEIIPPLMVTADAPTGDVHLAAAAHMHLSMVAVDAMLGEELGTFPGLNYSIAEALRSQCDLRVMAGLFLLLKLIPHVDFGCLEDLASDVIPLVLNLIVTTKVENLVLELSLDSWTQWAVLLYLHDSDSGYLVINFMERLAMACRHTNRRQIASHILRQLQHVTCSTDVLSNEEEDADGMRRFFIAALRYDSAGDRLLALRAFRHTFARHVDDSPDGNAYPVTHMTAADYTHATGETHFHGLDTTRSDAKRVLDLRAEFFDCMRIFCSSRDTHTLAESLHDLLLRDPRAVGFSPDSVQQFARGRAPSQCQPSFVSWSDTLRHCTDSLRTCSRPSCGSHRQAVHILELQNYILDHKAHVAARVAAKLVESSDTPVLWYLYALAHGADRRGIYTIVRAVKDLITAESPVTKTPLYECMLATTALSAFSYVLTGDLEAWLPNNWDNVTTFGRLAAWAAMEYLRSAPFDGQYVAAMNEVYLLYHIWKEPSSSSTNPSPSTRFPFEARWNAATTIHSRVWNRPTVPHLHAMVTTLYADYAHAVSMWSTVLDHHLTRTPAPSPTDALDDFTRGDIYMGKRSFTPEQVAAWRSLISGEGAASCRARRVCWRDAPVETLKEVMQVHYTLRMHSCGHCGIDSTVLRRCGACKAIRYCGRDCQAEDWRQDHQHSCPRTYA
;
A
#
# COMPACT_ATOMS: atom_id res chain seq x y z
N MET A 1 20.90 32.24 15.72
CA MET A 1 19.90 31.92 16.77
C MET A 1 19.94 32.93 17.91
N ARG A 2 20.83 32.82 18.91
CA ARG A 2 20.85 33.76 20.09
C ARG A 2 20.89 35.24 19.71
N THR A 3 21.81 35.62 18.84
CA THR A 3 21.93 37.02 18.37
C THR A 3 20.66 37.54 17.71
N LEU A 4 19.94 36.69 16.95
CA LEU A 4 18.68 37.07 16.33
C LEU A 4 17.57 37.26 17.37
N ALA A 5 17.50 36.32 18.32
CA ALA A 5 16.54 36.38 19.42
C ALA A 5 16.75 37.62 20.29
N GLU A 6 17.99 37.96 20.61
CA GLU A 6 18.35 39.19 21.34
C GLU A 6 18.06 40.45 20.52
N HIS A 7 18.29 40.42 19.20
CA HIS A 7 18.08 41.58 18.33
C HIS A 7 16.61 41.95 18.15
N HIS A 8 15.72 40.95 18.07
CA HIS A 8 14.27 41.15 17.85
C HIS A 8 13.42 40.91 19.10
N ASP A 9 14.03 40.71 20.27
CA ASP A 9 13.34 40.39 21.54
C ASP A 9 12.36 39.21 21.38
N LEU A 10 12.82 38.14 20.71
CA LEU A 10 11.96 37.00 20.38
C LEU A 10 11.67 36.16 21.62
N PRO A 11 10.42 35.68 21.80
CA PRO A 11 10.12 34.75 22.86
C PRO A 11 10.74 33.37 22.55
N ASP A 12 10.91 32.56 23.60
CA ASP A 12 11.45 31.22 23.45
C ASP A 12 10.41 30.26 22.84
N PHE A 13 10.41 30.17 21.51
CA PHE A 13 9.53 29.29 20.72
C PHE A 13 9.72 27.79 21.01
N THR A 14 10.77 27.39 21.74
CA THR A 14 10.93 25.99 22.18
C THR A 14 9.97 25.63 23.32
N THR A 15 9.34 26.65 23.92
CA THR A 15 8.43 26.50 25.07
C THR A 15 6.98 26.81 24.69
N LYS A 16 6.05 26.17 25.41
CA LYS A 16 4.62 26.47 25.29
C LYS A 16 4.33 27.96 25.56
N ARG A 17 5.07 28.58 26.49
CA ARG A 17 4.89 29.99 26.81
C ARG A 17 5.24 30.88 25.62
N GLY A 18 6.39 30.65 24.97
CA GLY A 18 6.82 31.46 23.85
C GLY A 18 5.94 31.29 22.61
N LEU A 19 5.47 30.08 22.31
CA LEU A 19 4.48 29.89 21.23
C LEU A 19 3.15 30.58 21.53
N LYS A 20 2.68 30.52 22.78
CA LYS A 20 1.48 31.24 23.20
C LYS A 20 1.66 32.76 23.10
N GLU A 21 2.85 33.26 23.42
CA GLU A 21 3.19 34.67 23.27
C GLU A 21 3.16 35.10 21.80
N CYS A 22 3.76 34.31 20.91
CA CYS A 22 3.66 34.47 19.47
C CYS A 22 2.20 34.50 18.99
N TYR A 23 1.39 33.52 19.40
CA TYR A 23 -0.02 33.44 19.03
C TYR A 23 -0.84 34.65 19.47
N ASN A 24 -0.50 35.25 20.62
CA ASN A 24 -1.20 36.46 21.08
C ASN A 24 -0.64 37.74 20.45
N ASN A 25 0.55 37.69 19.83
CA ASN A 25 1.22 38.85 19.24
C ASN A 25 1.95 38.45 17.95
N MET A 26 1.21 38.38 16.84
CA MET A 26 1.75 38.00 15.54
C MET A 26 2.69 39.04 14.92
N GLU A 27 2.80 40.25 15.49
CA GLU A 27 3.77 41.28 15.09
C GLU A 27 5.24 40.83 15.30
N ILE A 28 5.46 39.71 15.97
CA ILE A 28 6.78 39.09 16.13
C ILE A 28 7.25 38.42 14.81
N ILE A 29 6.33 38.08 13.90
CA ILE A 29 6.63 37.38 12.63
C ILE A 29 7.19 38.30 11.54
N PRO A 30 6.65 39.50 11.26
CA PRO A 30 7.19 40.37 10.19
C PRO A 30 8.68 40.70 10.32
N PRO A 31 9.25 41.01 11.51
CA PRO A 31 10.70 41.22 11.65
C PRO A 31 11.53 39.97 11.30
N LEU A 32 11.02 38.78 11.61
CA LEU A 32 11.63 37.51 11.22
C LEU A 32 11.59 37.32 9.71
N MET A 33 10.46 37.62 9.06
CA MET A 33 10.32 37.57 7.59
C MET A 33 11.31 38.50 6.91
N VAL A 34 11.39 39.76 7.34
CA VAL A 34 12.34 40.74 6.79
C VAL A 34 13.78 40.25 6.90
N THR A 35 14.14 39.64 8.03
CA THR A 35 15.49 39.08 8.23
C THR A 35 15.73 37.84 7.36
N ALA A 36 14.71 37.00 7.18
CA ALA A 36 14.75 35.83 6.33
C ALA A 36 14.90 36.19 4.84
N ASP A 37 14.36 37.34 4.43
CA ASP A 37 14.36 37.84 3.05
C ASP A 37 15.65 38.54 2.64
N ALA A 38 16.47 39.00 3.60
CA ALA A 38 17.66 39.82 3.33
C ALA A 38 18.59 39.18 2.27
N PRO A 39 18.67 39.71 1.03
CA PRO A 39 19.39 39.07 -0.08
C PRO A 39 20.92 39.19 0.04
N THR A 40 21.39 40.17 0.82
CA THR A 40 22.81 40.55 0.96
C THR A 40 23.29 40.59 2.41
N GLY A 41 22.42 40.25 3.36
CA GLY A 41 22.76 40.19 4.79
C GLY A 41 23.56 38.93 5.15
N ASP A 42 23.83 38.77 6.43
CA ASP A 42 24.42 37.54 6.97
C ASP A 42 23.51 36.33 6.66
N VAL A 43 23.91 35.49 5.71
CA VAL A 43 23.15 34.31 5.27
C VAL A 43 22.84 33.33 6.41
N HIS A 44 23.65 33.32 7.47
CA HIS A 44 23.42 32.52 8.66
C HIS A 44 22.36 33.15 9.58
N LEU A 45 22.24 34.47 9.56
CA LEU A 45 21.15 35.17 10.25
C LEU A 45 19.80 34.90 9.56
N ALA A 46 19.77 34.93 8.21
CA ALA A 46 18.58 34.54 7.45
C ALA A 46 18.22 33.06 7.71
N ALA A 47 19.20 32.14 7.69
CA ALA A 47 18.96 30.74 8.05
C ALA A 47 18.41 30.59 9.47
N ALA A 48 18.92 31.36 10.43
CA ALA A 48 18.40 31.37 11.79
C ALA A 48 16.95 31.86 11.85
N ALA A 49 16.58 32.86 11.05
CA ALA A 49 15.20 33.32 10.95
C ALA A 49 14.28 32.20 10.44
N HIS A 50 14.65 31.49 9.37
CA HIS A 50 13.92 30.31 8.87
C HIS A 50 13.79 29.20 9.94
N MET A 51 14.83 28.98 10.77
CA MET A 51 14.75 28.03 11.89
C MET A 51 13.76 28.47 12.98
N HIS A 52 13.71 29.76 13.31
CA HIS A 52 12.71 30.30 14.25
C HIS A 52 11.28 30.16 13.69
N LEU A 53 11.08 30.44 12.41
CA LEU A 53 9.80 30.24 11.74
C LEU A 53 9.41 28.76 11.71
N SER A 54 10.38 27.86 11.54
CA SER A 54 10.14 26.42 11.61
C SER A 54 9.68 25.98 13.00
N MET A 55 10.14 26.64 14.07
CA MET A 55 9.66 26.38 15.43
C MET A 55 8.22 26.86 15.64
N VAL A 56 7.86 27.98 15.02
CA VAL A 56 6.47 28.50 15.03
C VAL A 56 5.55 27.54 14.29
N ALA A 57 5.96 27.09 13.09
CA ALA A 57 5.19 26.18 12.24
C ALA A 57 4.99 24.77 12.83
N VAL A 58 5.60 24.42 13.97
CA VAL A 58 5.36 23.13 14.65
C VAL A 58 3.97 23.07 15.30
N ASP A 59 3.37 24.21 15.61
CA ASP A 59 2.00 24.30 16.13
C ASP A 59 1.03 24.52 14.97
N ALA A 60 0.05 23.64 14.79
CA ALA A 60 -0.78 23.66 13.58
C ALA A 60 -1.52 24.99 13.37
N MET A 61 -2.02 25.62 14.44
CA MET A 61 -2.71 26.90 14.33
C MET A 61 -1.77 28.04 13.94
N LEU A 62 -0.52 28.02 14.43
CA LEU A 62 0.47 29.01 14.05
C LEU A 62 1.05 28.75 12.65
N GLY A 63 1.15 27.48 12.24
CA GLY A 63 1.57 27.08 10.90
C GLY A 63 0.57 27.50 9.82
N GLU A 64 -0.73 27.26 10.06
CA GLU A 64 -1.82 27.76 9.23
C GLU A 64 -1.72 29.27 9.07
N GLU A 65 -1.58 29.99 10.19
CA GLU A 65 -1.52 31.44 10.16
C GLU A 65 -0.25 31.97 9.52
N LEU A 66 0.89 31.28 9.69
CA LEU A 66 2.13 31.59 9.01
C LEU A 66 1.96 31.50 7.48
N GLY A 67 1.22 30.50 6.98
CA GLY A 67 0.91 30.33 5.55
C GLY A 67 0.21 31.52 4.90
N THR A 68 -0.49 32.34 5.69
CA THR A 68 -1.19 33.54 5.21
C THR A 68 -0.27 34.77 5.05
N PHE A 69 0.96 34.72 5.56
CA PHE A 69 1.85 35.88 5.52
C PHE A 69 2.35 36.18 4.11
N PRO A 70 2.16 37.40 3.61
CA PRO A 70 2.66 37.79 2.30
C PRO A 70 4.19 37.74 2.30
N GLY A 71 4.76 37.15 1.26
CA GLY A 71 6.21 37.03 1.10
C GLY A 71 6.82 35.78 1.73
N LEU A 72 6.07 34.95 2.46
CA LEU A 72 6.61 33.69 2.98
C LEU A 72 7.15 32.78 1.86
N ASN A 73 6.35 32.57 0.80
CA ASN A 73 6.76 31.77 -0.35
C ASN A 73 8.00 32.34 -1.04
N TYR A 74 8.08 33.67 -1.15
CA TYR A 74 9.27 34.37 -1.66
C TYR A 74 10.49 34.14 -0.77
N SER A 75 10.32 34.22 0.56
CA SER A 75 11.37 33.97 1.54
C SER A 75 11.94 32.56 1.45
N ILE A 76 11.06 31.56 1.33
CA ILE A 76 11.44 30.16 1.14
C ILE A 76 12.17 30.02 -0.20
N ALA A 77 11.64 30.61 -1.28
CA ALA A 77 12.27 30.57 -2.59
C ALA A 77 13.69 31.16 -2.58
N GLU A 78 13.91 32.30 -1.91
CA GLU A 78 15.25 32.88 -1.73
C GLU A 78 16.18 31.98 -0.90
N ALA A 79 15.65 31.30 0.12
CA ALA A 79 16.42 30.32 0.87
C ALA A 79 16.90 29.16 -0.02
N LEU A 80 16.03 28.65 -0.89
CA LEU A 80 16.34 27.54 -1.81
C LEU A 80 17.32 27.94 -2.93
N ARG A 81 17.38 29.23 -3.30
CA ARG A 81 18.36 29.77 -4.25
C ARG A 81 19.73 30.05 -3.61
N SER A 82 19.85 29.97 -2.29
CA SER A 82 21.08 30.30 -1.59
C SER A 82 22.24 29.36 -1.93
N GLN A 83 23.45 29.91 -1.99
CA GLN A 83 24.68 29.13 -2.06
C GLN A 83 25.07 28.54 -0.68
N CYS A 84 24.41 28.96 0.40
CA CYS A 84 24.67 28.45 1.74
C CYS A 84 23.77 27.24 2.04
N ASP A 85 24.40 26.08 2.18
CA ASP A 85 23.72 24.81 2.45
C ASP A 85 22.84 24.87 3.70
N LEU A 86 23.28 25.57 4.74
CA LEU A 86 22.52 25.74 5.98
C LEU A 86 21.22 26.52 5.74
N ARG A 87 21.25 27.55 4.89
CA ARG A 87 20.06 28.34 4.53
C ARG A 87 19.10 27.51 3.67
N VAL A 88 19.61 26.74 2.71
CA VAL A 88 18.80 25.80 1.92
C VAL A 88 18.12 24.78 2.82
N MET A 89 18.86 24.14 3.74
CA MET A 89 18.30 23.17 4.69
C MET A 89 17.28 23.81 5.63
N ALA A 90 17.52 25.04 6.12
CA ALA A 90 16.57 25.75 6.96
C ALA A 90 15.26 26.08 6.21
N GLY A 91 15.36 26.49 4.94
CA GLY A 91 14.20 26.74 4.07
C GLY A 91 13.39 25.47 3.79
N LEU A 92 14.06 24.36 3.46
CA LEU A 92 13.39 23.06 3.26
C LEU A 92 12.78 22.53 4.57
N PHE A 93 13.46 22.72 5.71
CA PHE A 93 12.94 22.31 7.01
C PHE A 93 11.70 23.12 7.40
N LEU A 94 11.69 24.43 7.14
CA LEU A 94 10.51 25.28 7.29
C LEU A 94 9.36 24.77 6.41
N LEU A 95 9.64 24.53 5.13
CA LEU A 95 8.65 24.02 4.18
C LEU A 95 8.00 22.71 4.67
N LEU A 96 8.79 21.75 5.17
CA LEU A 96 8.29 20.50 5.76
C LEU A 96 7.44 20.68 7.03
N LYS A 97 7.65 21.76 7.78
CA LYS A 97 6.80 22.09 8.94
C LYS A 97 5.56 22.86 8.54
N LEU A 98 5.62 23.61 7.46
CA LEU A 98 4.53 24.43 6.97
C LEU A 98 3.47 23.61 6.23
N ILE A 99 3.88 22.77 5.26
CA ILE A 99 2.97 22.04 4.35
C ILE A 99 1.81 21.33 5.08
N PRO A 100 1.99 20.63 6.22
CA PRO A 100 0.90 19.92 6.89
C PRO A 100 -0.22 20.80 7.48
N HIS A 101 -0.03 22.11 7.50
CA HIS A 101 -0.88 23.03 8.27
C HIS A 101 -1.51 24.12 7.40
N VAL A 102 -1.05 24.30 6.17
CA VAL A 102 -1.56 25.34 5.27
C VAL A 102 -2.77 24.87 4.49
N ASP A 103 -3.55 25.82 4.00
CA ASP A 103 -4.73 25.55 3.18
C ASP A 103 -4.36 25.20 1.72
N PHE A 104 -5.38 24.81 0.96
CA PHE A 104 -5.22 24.47 -0.46
C PHE A 104 -4.62 25.63 -1.27
N GLY A 105 -5.06 26.87 -1.03
CA GLY A 105 -4.57 28.03 -1.78
C GLY A 105 -3.07 28.23 -1.61
N CYS A 106 -2.56 28.09 -0.39
CA CYS A 106 -1.13 28.13 -0.12
C CYS A 106 -0.38 26.97 -0.79
N LEU A 107 -0.92 25.74 -0.76
CA LEU A 107 -0.32 24.59 -1.46
C LEU A 107 -0.25 24.80 -2.99
N GLU A 108 -1.28 25.41 -3.57
CA GLU A 108 -1.32 25.78 -4.98
C GLU A 108 -0.27 26.87 -5.31
N ASP A 109 -0.16 27.91 -4.48
CA ASP A 109 0.85 28.96 -4.65
C ASP A 109 2.29 28.40 -4.59
N LEU A 110 2.54 27.44 -3.69
CA LEU A 110 3.83 26.76 -3.61
C LEU A 110 4.20 26.06 -4.92
N ALA A 111 3.22 25.56 -5.68
CA ALA A 111 3.43 24.91 -6.96
C ALA A 111 4.09 25.83 -8.00
N SER A 112 3.81 27.14 -7.93
CA SER A 112 4.34 28.11 -8.88
C SER A 112 5.76 28.57 -8.54
N ASP A 113 6.02 28.88 -7.26
CA ASP A 113 7.23 29.61 -6.88
C ASP A 113 8.30 28.75 -6.17
N VAL A 114 7.86 27.74 -5.41
CA VAL A 114 8.74 27.02 -4.47
C VAL A 114 9.05 25.61 -4.98
N ILE A 115 8.04 24.83 -5.36
CA ILE A 115 8.22 23.45 -5.79
C ILE A 115 9.12 23.30 -7.03
N PRO A 116 9.09 24.19 -8.04
CA PRO A 116 10.05 24.15 -9.14
C PRO A 116 11.51 24.31 -8.68
N LEU A 117 11.77 25.06 -7.60
CA LEU A 117 13.10 25.20 -7.01
C LEU A 117 13.50 23.93 -6.26
N VAL A 118 12.56 23.30 -5.55
CA VAL A 118 12.79 21.99 -4.92
C VAL A 118 13.17 20.95 -5.97
N LEU A 119 12.46 20.89 -7.09
CA LEU A 119 12.81 20.03 -8.23
C LEU A 119 14.21 20.34 -8.77
N ASN A 120 14.57 21.62 -8.91
CA ASN A 120 15.90 22.02 -9.37
C ASN A 120 16.99 21.58 -8.38
N LEU A 121 16.74 21.64 -7.06
CA LEU A 121 17.66 21.10 -6.06
C LEU A 121 17.86 19.59 -6.21
N ILE A 122 16.79 18.83 -6.49
CA ILE A 122 16.88 17.38 -6.76
C ILE A 122 17.74 17.12 -8.01
N VAL A 123 17.46 17.83 -9.12
CA VAL A 123 18.18 17.69 -10.41
C VAL A 123 19.66 18.04 -10.29
N THR A 124 19.98 19.12 -9.58
CA THR A 124 21.36 19.64 -9.48
C THR A 124 22.20 18.88 -8.47
N THR A 125 21.58 18.12 -7.57
CA THR A 125 22.29 17.35 -6.55
C THR A 125 23.06 16.18 -7.17
N LYS A 126 24.36 16.12 -6.87
CA LYS A 126 25.28 15.08 -7.41
C LYS A 126 25.56 13.94 -6.44
N VAL A 127 25.17 14.08 -5.18
CA VAL A 127 25.50 13.16 -4.08
C VAL A 127 24.28 13.00 -3.18
N GLU A 128 24.08 11.81 -2.61
CA GLU A 128 23.06 11.62 -1.58
C GLU A 128 23.45 12.41 -0.33
N ASN A 129 22.58 13.31 0.08
CA ASN A 129 22.82 14.17 1.23
C ASN A 129 21.47 14.66 1.81
N LEU A 130 21.53 15.41 2.90
CA LEU A 130 20.37 15.88 3.62
C LEU A 130 19.52 16.86 2.80
N VAL A 131 20.12 17.63 1.88
CA VAL A 131 19.37 18.53 0.99
C VAL A 131 18.53 17.74 -0.01
N LEU A 132 19.06 16.64 -0.57
CA LEU A 132 18.28 15.75 -1.43
C LEU A 132 17.13 15.12 -0.66
N GLU A 133 17.40 14.58 0.53
CA GLU A 133 16.38 13.94 1.37
C GLU A 133 15.25 14.91 1.72
N LEU A 134 15.59 16.12 2.19
CA LEU A 134 14.60 17.13 2.55
C LEU A 134 13.84 17.65 1.33
N SER A 135 14.50 17.79 0.18
CA SER A 135 13.84 18.19 -1.07
C SER A 135 12.80 17.14 -1.52
N LEU A 136 13.18 15.86 -1.49
CA LEU A 136 12.29 14.76 -1.84
C LEU A 136 11.13 14.61 -0.86
N ASP A 137 11.39 14.72 0.45
CA ASP A 137 10.35 14.70 1.47
C ASP A 137 9.37 15.88 1.29
N SER A 138 9.89 17.09 1.02
CA SER A 138 9.07 18.29 0.83
C SER A 138 8.16 18.15 -0.39
N TRP A 139 8.73 17.71 -1.52
CA TRP A 139 7.99 17.50 -2.76
C TRP A 139 6.89 16.45 -2.57
N THR A 140 7.21 15.34 -1.90
CA THR A 140 6.27 14.24 -1.67
C THR A 140 5.12 14.65 -0.78
N GLN A 141 5.43 15.32 0.34
CA GLN A 141 4.42 15.79 1.28
C GLN A 141 3.49 16.83 0.65
N TRP A 142 4.05 17.75 -0.13
CA TRP A 142 3.27 18.71 -0.91
C TRP A 142 2.33 18.01 -1.90
N ALA A 143 2.85 17.09 -2.71
CA ALA A 143 2.06 16.40 -3.74
C ALA A 143 0.91 15.57 -3.13
N VAL A 144 1.17 14.88 -2.02
CA VAL A 144 0.15 14.10 -1.32
C VAL A 144 -0.93 15.02 -0.74
N LEU A 145 -0.55 16.08 -0.03
CA LEU A 145 -1.52 16.95 0.64
C LEU A 145 -2.29 17.82 -0.34
N LEU A 146 -1.68 18.30 -1.42
CA LEU A 146 -2.37 19.05 -2.47
C LEU A 146 -3.56 18.24 -3.02
N TYR A 147 -3.32 16.97 -3.36
CA TYR A 147 -4.37 16.09 -3.87
C TYR A 147 -5.43 15.71 -2.82
N LEU A 148 -5.02 15.48 -1.57
CA LEU A 148 -5.96 15.15 -0.49
C LEU A 148 -6.86 16.34 -0.11
N HIS A 149 -6.39 17.57 -0.31
CA HIS A 149 -7.19 18.79 -0.12
C HIS A 149 -8.18 19.01 -1.25
N ASP A 150 -7.78 18.79 -2.50
CA ASP A 150 -8.65 18.89 -3.67
C ASP A 150 -8.28 17.85 -4.73
N SER A 151 -9.20 16.93 -5.00
CA SER A 151 -9.01 15.89 -6.01
C SER A 151 -8.89 16.46 -7.42
N ASP A 152 -9.45 17.63 -7.70
CA ASP A 152 -9.39 18.27 -9.03
C ASP A 152 -7.97 18.76 -9.37
N SER A 153 -7.06 18.79 -8.38
CA SER A 153 -5.64 19.09 -8.57
C SER A 153 -4.82 17.91 -9.13
N GLY A 154 -5.46 16.78 -9.44
CA GLY A 154 -4.81 15.56 -9.93
C GLY A 154 -3.88 15.79 -11.13
N TYR A 155 -4.33 16.52 -12.15
CA TYR A 155 -3.53 16.86 -13.33
C TYR A 155 -2.22 17.59 -12.97
N LEU A 156 -2.27 18.50 -11.97
CA LEU A 156 -1.13 19.29 -11.55
C LEU A 156 -0.10 18.39 -10.86
N VAL A 157 -0.56 17.52 -9.97
CA VAL A 157 0.30 16.53 -9.30
C VAL A 157 0.96 15.61 -10.33
N ILE A 158 0.21 15.10 -11.30
CA ILE A 158 0.73 14.24 -12.38
C ILE A 158 1.79 14.97 -13.20
N ASN A 159 1.56 16.24 -13.56
CA ASN A 159 2.54 17.03 -14.29
C ASN A 159 3.88 17.16 -13.52
N PHE A 160 3.81 17.38 -12.21
CA PHE A 160 5.00 17.44 -11.36
C PHE A 160 5.67 16.07 -11.18
N MET A 161 4.89 14.98 -11.13
CA MET A 161 5.42 13.61 -11.15
C MET A 161 6.22 13.34 -12.42
N GLU A 162 5.71 13.72 -13.59
CA GLU A 162 6.42 13.55 -14.86
C GLU A 162 7.70 14.36 -14.92
N ARG A 163 7.68 15.62 -14.44
CA ARG A 163 8.89 16.46 -14.34
C ARG A 163 9.94 15.82 -13.44
N LEU A 164 9.52 15.25 -12.31
CA LEU A 164 10.42 14.55 -11.39
C LEU A 164 10.96 13.26 -12.01
N ALA A 165 10.13 12.49 -12.74
CA ALA A 165 10.59 11.33 -13.50
C ALA A 165 11.64 11.71 -14.56
N MET A 166 11.42 12.82 -15.28
CA MET A 166 12.37 13.37 -16.25
C MET A 166 13.69 13.82 -15.61
N ALA A 167 13.67 14.23 -14.33
CA ALA A 167 14.88 14.59 -13.59
C ALA A 167 15.90 13.45 -13.53
N CYS A 168 15.45 12.19 -13.56
CA CYS A 168 16.33 11.02 -13.56
C CYS A 168 17.41 11.10 -14.64
N ARG A 169 17.11 11.66 -15.82
CA ARG A 169 18.04 11.86 -16.95
C ARG A 169 19.27 12.71 -16.59
N HIS A 170 19.10 13.63 -15.66
CA HIS A 170 20.13 14.60 -15.29
C HIS A 170 20.93 14.17 -14.06
N THR A 171 20.48 13.13 -13.37
CA THR A 171 21.17 12.59 -12.20
C THR A 171 22.32 11.69 -12.62
N ASN A 172 23.51 11.90 -12.03
CA ASN A 172 24.69 11.09 -12.38
C ASN A 172 24.74 9.76 -11.61
N ARG A 173 24.03 9.68 -10.48
CA ARG A 173 24.05 8.57 -9.54
C ARG A 173 22.76 7.79 -9.60
N ARG A 174 22.90 6.47 -9.71
CA ARG A 174 21.78 5.51 -9.75
C ARG A 174 20.83 5.65 -8.56
N GLN A 175 21.41 5.93 -7.40
CA GLN A 175 20.71 6.03 -6.12
C GLN A 175 19.69 7.16 -6.09
N ILE A 176 20.03 8.30 -6.70
CA ILE A 176 19.12 9.44 -6.78
C ILE A 176 17.90 9.07 -7.62
N ALA A 177 18.09 8.35 -8.73
CA ALA A 177 16.97 7.84 -9.53
C ALA A 177 16.11 6.83 -8.75
N SER A 178 16.71 5.96 -7.92
CA SER A 178 15.96 5.07 -7.02
C SER A 178 15.14 5.84 -5.98
N HIS A 179 15.70 6.88 -5.37
CA HIS A 179 14.96 7.73 -4.44
C HIS A 179 13.80 8.48 -5.13
N ILE A 180 14.01 8.97 -6.36
CA ILE A 180 12.95 9.58 -7.17
C ILE A 180 11.83 8.56 -7.43
N LEU A 181 12.16 7.36 -7.91
CA LEU A 181 11.19 6.29 -8.15
C LEU A 181 10.39 5.97 -6.89
N ARG A 182 11.05 5.93 -5.74
CA ARG A 182 10.39 5.72 -4.44
C ARG A 182 9.38 6.82 -4.13
N GLN A 183 9.71 8.10 -4.31
CA GLN A 183 8.76 9.17 -4.04
C GLN A 183 7.58 9.14 -5.01
N LEU A 184 7.83 8.88 -6.29
CA LEU A 184 6.76 8.70 -7.29
C LEU A 184 5.83 7.54 -6.90
N GLN A 185 6.39 6.43 -6.43
CA GLN A 185 5.61 5.31 -5.92
C GLN A 185 4.82 5.69 -4.66
N HIS A 186 5.42 6.42 -3.71
CA HIS A 186 4.76 6.85 -2.48
C HIS A 186 3.55 7.75 -2.76
N VAL A 187 3.71 8.77 -3.60
CA VAL A 187 2.60 9.65 -4.02
C VAL A 187 1.50 8.80 -4.66
N THR A 188 1.85 8.01 -5.68
CA THR A 188 0.88 7.16 -6.41
C THR A 188 0.07 6.25 -5.49
N CYS A 189 0.73 5.59 -4.53
CA CYS A 189 0.05 4.61 -3.66
C CYS A 189 -0.72 5.26 -2.50
N SER A 190 -0.35 6.47 -2.09
CA SER A 190 -1.00 7.18 -0.99
C SER A 190 -2.23 7.97 -1.44
N THR A 191 -2.25 8.41 -2.70
CA THR A 191 -3.33 9.23 -3.25
C THR A 191 -4.23 8.47 -4.23
N ASP A 192 -3.76 7.37 -4.80
CA ASP A 192 -4.40 6.69 -5.94
C ASP A 192 -4.66 7.66 -7.14
N VAL A 193 -3.92 8.78 -7.23
CA VAL A 193 -4.14 9.87 -8.22
C VAL A 193 -4.14 9.37 -9.66
N LEU A 194 -3.24 8.46 -10.02
CA LEU A 194 -3.13 7.91 -11.38
C LEU A 194 -4.27 6.97 -11.76
N SER A 195 -5.02 6.47 -10.78
CA SER A 195 -6.20 5.65 -11.03
C SER A 195 -7.48 6.48 -11.14
N ASN A 196 -7.49 7.67 -10.53
CA ASN A 196 -8.62 8.59 -10.60
C ASN A 196 -8.55 9.49 -11.85
N GLU A 197 -7.34 9.86 -12.27
CA GLU A 197 -7.07 10.68 -13.46
C GLU A 197 -6.58 9.83 -14.65
N GLU A 198 -7.40 8.89 -15.11
CA GLU A 198 -6.97 7.89 -16.11
C GLU A 198 -6.48 8.51 -17.44
N GLU A 199 -7.03 9.66 -17.84
CA GLU A 199 -6.69 10.33 -19.09
C GLU A 199 -5.26 10.91 -19.07
N ASP A 200 -4.82 11.43 -17.91
CA ASP A 200 -3.51 12.05 -17.73
C ASP A 200 -2.45 11.07 -17.24
N ALA A 201 -2.84 9.90 -16.72
CA ALA A 201 -1.93 8.94 -16.10
C ALA A 201 -0.99 8.20 -17.08
N ASP A 202 -1.22 8.32 -18.38
CA ASP A 202 -0.56 7.51 -19.42
C ASP A 202 0.98 7.67 -19.44
N GLY A 203 1.49 8.89 -19.30
CA GLY A 203 2.93 9.15 -19.25
C GLY A 203 3.62 8.48 -18.06
N MET A 204 3.04 8.64 -16.86
CA MET A 204 3.53 8.02 -15.63
C MET A 204 3.38 6.50 -15.63
N ARG A 205 2.29 5.97 -16.17
CA ARG A 205 2.08 4.53 -16.33
C ARG A 205 3.21 3.91 -17.17
N ARG A 206 3.55 4.54 -18.30
CA ARG A 206 4.68 4.10 -19.15
C ARG A 206 6.03 4.27 -18.48
N PHE A 207 6.22 5.31 -17.66
CA PHE A 207 7.43 5.45 -16.85
C PHE A 207 7.62 4.24 -15.93
N PHE A 208 6.58 3.82 -15.19
CA PHE A 208 6.68 2.66 -14.31
C PHE A 208 6.91 1.36 -15.07
N ILE A 209 6.28 1.18 -16.24
CA ILE A 209 6.54 0.03 -17.12
C ILE A 209 8.01 0.00 -17.56
N ALA A 210 8.57 1.14 -17.99
CA ALA A 210 9.96 1.23 -18.42
C ALA A 210 10.95 1.01 -17.25
N ALA A 211 10.58 1.45 -16.05
CA ALA A 211 11.36 1.24 -14.82
C ALA A 211 11.46 -0.24 -14.40
N LEU A 212 10.62 -1.14 -14.92
CA LEU A 212 10.75 -2.59 -14.71
C LEU A 212 12.07 -3.18 -15.28
N ARG A 213 12.80 -2.41 -16.11
CA ARG A 213 14.11 -2.79 -16.65
C ARG A 213 15.26 -2.57 -15.68
N TYR A 214 15.04 -1.88 -14.56
CA TYR A 214 16.11 -1.67 -13.57
C TYR A 214 16.72 -3.00 -13.13
N ASP A 215 18.03 -3.04 -12.93
CA ASP A 215 18.78 -4.19 -12.42
C ASP A 215 18.50 -4.51 -10.95
N SER A 216 18.13 -3.51 -10.14
CA SER A 216 17.70 -3.70 -8.75
C SER A 216 16.30 -4.30 -8.63
N ALA A 217 16.17 -5.36 -7.83
CA ALA A 217 14.88 -5.97 -7.49
C ALA A 217 14.01 -5.04 -6.63
N GLY A 218 14.63 -4.21 -5.78
CA GLY A 218 13.93 -3.18 -4.99
C GLY A 218 13.21 -2.18 -5.88
N ASP A 219 13.90 -1.61 -6.86
CA ASP A 219 13.31 -0.64 -7.78
C ASP A 219 12.25 -1.25 -8.68
N ARG A 220 12.45 -2.48 -9.16
CA ARG A 220 11.41 -3.19 -9.92
C ARG A 220 10.15 -3.41 -9.08
N LEU A 221 10.28 -3.69 -7.78
CA LEU A 221 9.13 -3.78 -6.89
C LEU A 221 8.41 -2.43 -6.75
N LEU A 222 9.16 -1.35 -6.51
CA LEU A 222 8.57 0.00 -6.42
C LEU A 222 7.80 0.36 -7.69
N ALA A 223 8.39 0.08 -8.86
CA ALA A 223 7.75 0.27 -10.15
C ALA A 223 6.49 -0.59 -10.33
N LEU A 224 6.54 -1.88 -9.99
CA LEU A 224 5.37 -2.78 -10.05
C LEU A 224 4.22 -2.31 -9.14
N ARG A 225 4.56 -1.83 -7.95
CA ARG A 225 3.57 -1.31 -6.99
C ARG A 225 2.91 -0.05 -7.50
N ALA A 226 3.70 0.92 -7.94
CA ALA A 226 3.17 2.14 -8.52
C ALA A 226 2.32 1.84 -9.77
N PHE A 227 2.80 0.94 -10.64
CA PHE A 227 2.07 0.48 -11.83
C PHE A 227 0.71 -0.13 -11.47
N ARG A 228 0.64 -0.98 -10.44
CA ARG A 228 -0.62 -1.53 -9.93
C ARG A 228 -1.61 -0.42 -9.55
N HIS A 229 -1.13 0.63 -8.88
CA HIS A 229 -1.95 1.76 -8.44
C HIS A 229 -2.29 2.77 -9.56
N THR A 230 -1.95 2.47 -10.82
CA THR A 230 -2.44 3.24 -11.99
C THR A 230 -3.77 2.73 -12.55
N PHE A 231 -4.32 1.67 -11.96
CA PHE A 231 -5.61 1.09 -12.34
C PHE A 231 -6.60 1.31 -11.22
N ALA A 232 -7.84 1.68 -11.58
CA ALA A 232 -8.92 1.86 -10.63
C ALA A 232 -9.01 0.66 -9.69
N ARG A 233 -9.15 0.93 -8.38
CA ARG A 233 -9.64 -0.09 -7.46
C ARG A 233 -11.06 -0.39 -7.90
N HIS A 234 -11.25 -1.46 -8.65
CA HIS A 234 -12.55 -2.08 -8.71
C HIS A 234 -12.88 -2.49 -7.28
N VAL A 235 -13.59 -1.62 -6.56
CA VAL A 235 -14.38 -2.06 -5.42
C VAL A 235 -15.27 -3.13 -6.03
N ASP A 236 -15.22 -4.34 -5.50
CA ASP A 236 -16.15 -5.42 -5.84
C ASP A 236 -17.59 -5.06 -5.41
N ASP A 237 -18.03 -3.80 -5.62
CA ASP A 237 -19.40 -3.29 -5.55
C ASP A 237 -20.22 -3.77 -6.74
N SER A 238 -19.80 -4.87 -7.40
CA SER A 238 -20.72 -5.59 -8.26
C SER A 238 -21.85 -6.10 -7.35
N PRO A 239 -23.11 -5.69 -7.59
CA PRO A 239 -24.25 -6.11 -6.77
C PRO A 239 -24.47 -7.64 -6.75
N ASP A 240 -23.75 -8.38 -7.61
CA ASP A 240 -23.90 -9.80 -7.84
C ASP A 240 -23.31 -10.69 -6.73
N GLY A 241 -22.62 -10.13 -5.73
CA GLY A 241 -22.36 -10.74 -4.42
C GLY A 241 -21.67 -12.11 -4.40
N ASN A 242 -21.03 -12.53 -5.51
CA ASN A 242 -20.48 -13.87 -5.62
C ASN A 242 -18.97 -13.85 -5.37
N ALA A 243 -18.52 -14.56 -4.33
CA ALA A 243 -17.10 -14.69 -4.00
C ALA A 243 -16.27 -15.40 -5.08
N TYR A 244 -16.94 -16.07 -6.04
CA TYR A 244 -16.31 -16.81 -7.12
C TYR A 244 -16.95 -16.46 -8.47
N PRO A 245 -16.16 -16.34 -9.55
CA PRO A 245 -16.70 -16.28 -10.90
C PRO A 245 -17.65 -17.44 -11.20
N VAL A 246 -18.72 -17.15 -11.93
CA VAL A 246 -19.66 -18.14 -12.46
C VAL A 246 -19.20 -18.54 -13.86
N THR A 247 -19.46 -19.78 -14.25
CA THR A 247 -19.21 -20.26 -15.62
C THR A 247 -20.49 -20.16 -16.46
N HIS A 248 -20.34 -19.77 -17.72
CA HIS A 248 -21.41 -19.80 -18.74
C HIS A 248 -21.19 -20.92 -19.77
N MET A 249 -20.30 -21.88 -19.49
CA MET A 249 -19.86 -22.86 -20.47
C MET A 249 -21.03 -23.66 -21.06
N THR A 250 -21.20 -23.56 -22.38
CA THR A 250 -22.12 -24.39 -23.16
C THR A 250 -21.40 -25.63 -23.71
N ALA A 251 -22.16 -26.62 -24.19
CA ALA A 251 -21.60 -27.79 -24.87
C ALA A 251 -20.83 -27.41 -26.16
N ALA A 252 -21.23 -26.31 -26.82
CA ALA A 252 -20.52 -25.78 -27.97
C ALA A 252 -19.17 -25.17 -27.58
N ASP A 253 -19.11 -24.46 -26.45
CA ASP A 253 -17.86 -23.87 -25.93
C ASP A 253 -16.84 -24.95 -25.57
N TYR A 254 -17.30 -26.06 -24.96
CA TYR A 254 -16.45 -27.21 -24.66
C TYR A 254 -15.88 -27.88 -25.93
N THR A 255 -16.72 -28.08 -26.95
CA THR A 255 -16.31 -28.69 -28.23
C THR A 255 -15.34 -27.78 -29.00
N HIS A 256 -15.57 -26.46 -28.95
CA HIS A 256 -14.68 -25.49 -29.58
C HIS A 256 -13.33 -25.39 -28.86
N ALA A 257 -13.33 -25.31 -27.51
CA ALA A 257 -12.11 -25.24 -26.72
C ALA A 257 -11.22 -26.49 -26.90
N THR A 258 -11.82 -27.67 -27.02
CA THR A 258 -11.09 -28.93 -27.27
C THR A 258 -10.66 -29.12 -28.73
N GLY A 259 -11.17 -28.31 -29.66
CA GLY A 259 -10.88 -28.37 -31.10
C GLY A 259 -9.81 -27.38 -31.61
N GLU A 260 -9.31 -26.47 -30.78
CA GLU A 260 -8.28 -25.50 -31.18
C GLU A 260 -6.88 -26.15 -31.30
N THR A 261 -6.17 -25.81 -32.37
CA THR A 261 -4.90 -26.44 -32.79
C THR A 261 -3.68 -26.11 -31.92
N HIS A 262 -3.82 -25.20 -30.96
CA HIS A 262 -2.73 -24.80 -30.05
C HIS A 262 -2.67 -25.64 -28.76
N PHE A 263 -3.57 -26.62 -28.59
CA PHE A 263 -3.71 -27.41 -27.37
C PHE A 263 -3.10 -28.81 -27.42
N HIS A 264 -2.17 -29.07 -28.35
CA HIS A 264 -1.47 -30.35 -28.43
C HIS A 264 -0.80 -30.71 -27.09
N GLY A 265 -1.37 -31.70 -26.38
CA GLY A 265 -0.84 -32.25 -25.12
C GLY A 265 -1.66 -31.95 -23.86
N LEU A 266 -2.77 -31.21 -23.93
CA LEU A 266 -3.65 -31.00 -22.77
C LEU A 266 -4.59 -32.18 -22.55
N ASP A 267 -4.72 -32.60 -21.29
CA ASP A 267 -5.67 -33.63 -20.87
C ASP A 267 -7.10 -33.06 -20.85
N THR A 268 -7.81 -33.20 -21.97
CA THR A 268 -9.20 -32.77 -22.10
C THR A 268 -10.19 -33.70 -21.38
N THR A 269 -9.72 -34.78 -20.73
CA THR A 269 -10.59 -35.65 -19.92
C THR A 269 -10.90 -35.04 -18.55
N ARG A 270 -10.16 -33.99 -18.15
CA ARG A 270 -10.36 -33.26 -16.90
C ARG A 270 -10.74 -31.81 -17.22
N SER A 271 -11.92 -31.39 -16.77
CA SER A 271 -12.41 -30.01 -16.89
C SER A 271 -12.84 -29.49 -15.52
N ASP A 272 -12.28 -28.35 -15.14
CA ASP A 272 -12.63 -27.64 -13.91
C ASP A 272 -14.04 -27.07 -14.00
N ALA A 273 -14.40 -26.45 -15.14
CA ALA A 273 -15.71 -25.85 -15.33
C ALA A 273 -16.82 -26.90 -15.29
N LYS A 274 -16.64 -28.05 -15.97
CA LYS A 274 -17.59 -29.16 -15.93
C LYS A 274 -17.78 -29.67 -14.50
N ARG A 275 -16.69 -29.89 -13.77
CA ARG A 275 -16.73 -30.36 -12.38
C ARG A 275 -17.51 -29.39 -11.49
N VAL A 276 -17.23 -28.09 -11.57
CA VAL A 276 -17.94 -27.06 -10.78
C VAL A 276 -19.43 -27.00 -11.16
N LEU A 277 -19.78 -27.16 -12.44
CA LEU A 277 -21.18 -27.23 -12.88
C LEU A 277 -21.90 -28.45 -12.32
N ASP A 278 -21.29 -29.64 -12.41
CA ASP A 278 -21.87 -30.88 -11.90
C ASP A 278 -22.10 -30.80 -10.38
N LEU A 279 -21.13 -30.25 -9.63
CA LEU A 279 -21.25 -30.01 -8.18
C LEU A 279 -22.29 -28.93 -7.83
N ARG A 280 -22.42 -27.89 -8.66
CA ARG A 280 -23.46 -26.86 -8.47
C ARG A 280 -24.85 -27.41 -8.73
N ALA A 281 -25.02 -28.30 -9.71
CA ALA A 281 -26.28 -29.00 -9.91
C ALA A 281 -26.66 -29.82 -8.67
N GLU A 282 -25.69 -30.57 -8.11
CA GLU A 282 -25.87 -31.30 -6.85
C GLU A 282 -26.24 -30.36 -5.67
N PHE A 283 -25.55 -29.22 -5.54
CA PHE A 283 -25.90 -28.18 -4.57
C PHE A 283 -27.34 -27.67 -4.74
N PHE A 284 -27.77 -27.36 -5.97
CA PHE A 284 -29.12 -26.90 -6.25
C PHE A 284 -30.15 -27.97 -5.90
N ASP A 285 -29.84 -29.24 -6.14
CA ASP A 285 -30.70 -30.37 -5.80
C ASP A 285 -30.85 -30.51 -4.28
N CYS A 286 -29.75 -30.41 -3.52
CA CYS A 286 -29.77 -30.36 -2.07
C CYS A 286 -30.64 -29.21 -1.55
N MET A 287 -30.51 -28.01 -2.14
CA MET A 287 -31.32 -26.84 -1.76
C MET A 287 -32.80 -27.02 -2.09
N ARG A 288 -33.15 -27.64 -3.23
CA ARG A 288 -34.55 -27.96 -3.60
C ARG A 288 -35.16 -28.99 -2.65
N ILE A 289 -34.39 -30.02 -2.28
CA ILE A 289 -34.78 -31.02 -1.29
C ILE A 289 -35.01 -30.35 0.07
N PHE A 290 -34.11 -29.45 0.49
CA PHE A 290 -34.27 -28.71 1.74
C PHE A 290 -35.53 -27.84 1.74
N CYS A 291 -35.83 -27.12 0.65
CA CYS A 291 -37.05 -26.31 0.54
C CYS A 291 -38.34 -27.15 0.76
N SER A 292 -38.28 -28.45 0.48
CA SER A 292 -39.41 -29.36 0.64
C SER A 292 -39.41 -30.08 1.99
N SER A 293 -38.26 -30.61 2.41
CA SER A 293 -38.10 -31.44 3.63
C SER A 293 -37.94 -30.63 4.91
N ARG A 294 -37.36 -29.43 4.82
CA ARG A 294 -36.96 -28.57 5.95
C ARG A 294 -35.96 -29.22 6.90
N ASP A 295 -35.26 -30.26 6.45
CA ASP A 295 -34.25 -30.94 7.24
C ASP A 295 -32.90 -30.20 7.14
N THR A 296 -32.64 -29.33 8.12
CA THR A 296 -31.40 -28.57 8.21
C THR A 296 -30.18 -29.45 8.52
N HIS A 297 -30.36 -30.61 9.17
CA HIS A 297 -29.24 -31.49 9.49
C HIS A 297 -28.71 -32.20 8.26
N THR A 298 -29.60 -32.84 7.49
CA THR A 298 -29.26 -33.50 6.23
C THR A 298 -28.68 -32.50 5.22
N LEU A 299 -29.20 -31.27 5.19
CA LEU A 299 -28.61 -30.20 4.38
C LEU A 299 -27.18 -29.88 4.84
N ALA A 300 -26.94 -29.73 6.15
CA ALA A 300 -25.62 -29.40 6.68
C ALA A 300 -24.56 -30.46 6.33
N GLU A 301 -24.91 -31.75 6.43
CA GLU A 301 -24.02 -32.85 6.03
C GLU A 301 -23.73 -32.81 4.52
N SER A 302 -24.76 -32.56 3.71
CA SER A 302 -24.63 -32.47 2.24
C SER A 302 -23.76 -31.29 1.80
N LEU A 303 -23.95 -30.12 2.41
CA LEU A 303 -23.14 -28.93 2.14
C LEU A 303 -21.69 -29.12 2.60
N HIS A 304 -21.47 -29.79 3.73
CA HIS A 304 -20.13 -30.13 4.18
C HIS A 304 -19.40 -31.05 3.18
N ASP A 305 -20.06 -32.10 2.67
CA ASP A 305 -19.48 -32.99 1.63
C ASP A 305 -19.12 -32.21 0.36
N LEU A 306 -20.04 -31.38 -0.14
CA LEU A 306 -19.79 -30.52 -1.31
C LEU A 306 -18.58 -29.61 -1.11
N LEU A 307 -18.46 -28.97 0.06
CA LEU A 307 -17.34 -28.08 0.36
C LEU A 307 -15.99 -28.80 0.51
N LEU A 308 -15.99 -30.08 0.93
CA LEU A 308 -14.77 -30.90 0.95
C LEU A 308 -14.31 -31.29 -0.46
N ARG A 309 -15.25 -31.44 -1.40
CA ARG A 309 -14.97 -31.75 -2.81
C ARG A 309 -14.50 -30.51 -3.57
N ASP A 310 -15.22 -29.39 -3.45
CA ASP A 310 -14.85 -28.11 -4.03
C ASP A 310 -15.53 -26.93 -3.30
N PRO A 311 -14.78 -25.99 -2.68
CA PRO A 311 -15.37 -24.88 -1.94
C PRO A 311 -16.19 -23.92 -2.83
N ARG A 312 -15.96 -23.92 -4.15
CA ARG A 312 -16.62 -23.01 -5.10
C ARG A 312 -18.01 -23.47 -5.54
N ALA A 313 -18.37 -24.71 -5.19
CA ALA A 313 -19.66 -25.31 -5.55
C ALA A 313 -20.84 -24.67 -4.80
N VAL A 314 -20.60 -24.12 -3.60
CA VAL A 314 -21.64 -23.55 -2.73
C VAL A 314 -21.58 -22.03 -2.78
N GLY A 315 -22.67 -21.41 -3.25
CA GLY A 315 -22.83 -19.96 -3.31
C GLY A 315 -24.30 -19.55 -3.35
N PHE A 316 -24.62 -18.36 -2.83
CA PHE A 316 -25.99 -17.84 -2.70
C PHE A 316 -26.23 -16.59 -3.55
N SER A 317 -25.56 -16.48 -4.69
CA SER A 317 -25.78 -15.38 -5.64
C SER A 317 -27.24 -15.33 -6.12
N PRO A 318 -27.73 -14.17 -6.60
CA PRO A 318 -29.08 -14.06 -7.17
C PRO A 318 -29.39 -15.12 -8.23
N ASP A 319 -28.42 -15.41 -9.11
CA ASP A 319 -28.52 -16.48 -10.11
C ASP A 319 -28.68 -17.86 -9.48
N SER A 320 -27.93 -18.15 -8.42
CA SER A 320 -28.02 -19.42 -7.69
C SER A 320 -29.41 -19.58 -7.08
N VAL A 321 -29.92 -18.51 -6.44
CA VAL A 321 -31.28 -18.46 -5.86
C VAL A 321 -32.35 -18.64 -6.94
N GLN A 322 -32.13 -18.09 -8.13
CA GLN A 322 -33.03 -18.31 -9.27
C GLN A 322 -33.13 -19.79 -9.65
N GLN A 323 -32.01 -20.54 -9.61
CA GLN A 323 -31.99 -21.95 -9.99
C GLN A 323 -32.72 -22.86 -8.98
N PHE A 324 -32.47 -22.72 -7.67
CA PHE A 324 -33.04 -23.63 -6.67
C PHE A 324 -34.37 -23.14 -6.06
N ALA A 325 -34.60 -21.82 -5.97
CA ALA A 325 -35.80 -21.25 -5.37
C ALA A 325 -36.74 -20.55 -6.37
N ARG A 326 -36.37 -20.48 -7.67
CA ARG A 326 -37.07 -19.68 -8.69
C ARG A 326 -37.17 -18.21 -8.31
N GLY A 327 -36.13 -17.70 -7.64
CA GLY A 327 -36.05 -16.31 -7.18
C GLY A 327 -36.89 -16.01 -5.93
N ARG A 328 -37.52 -17.03 -5.34
CA ARG A 328 -38.33 -16.84 -4.13
C ARG A 328 -37.45 -16.56 -2.91
N ALA A 329 -37.90 -15.62 -2.09
CA ALA A 329 -37.27 -15.33 -0.81
C ALA A 329 -37.44 -16.51 0.17
N PRO A 330 -36.54 -16.67 1.16
CA PRO A 330 -36.67 -17.71 2.17
C PRO A 330 -38.05 -17.71 2.85
N SER A 331 -38.60 -16.56 3.23
CA SER A 331 -39.93 -16.47 3.86
C SER A 331 -41.06 -17.13 3.05
N GLN A 332 -40.95 -17.15 1.72
CA GLN A 332 -41.92 -17.75 0.81
C GLN A 332 -41.78 -19.28 0.70
N CYS A 333 -40.60 -19.82 1.03
CA CYS A 333 -40.35 -21.27 1.15
C CYS A 333 -40.62 -21.79 2.57
N GLN A 334 -40.95 -20.89 3.51
CA GLN A 334 -41.17 -21.14 4.94
C GLN A 334 -39.96 -21.62 5.81
N PRO A 335 -38.65 -21.43 5.48
CA PRO A 335 -37.59 -21.45 6.48
C PRO A 335 -37.68 -20.29 7.48
N SER A 336 -37.04 -20.46 8.64
CA SER A 336 -37.04 -19.50 9.76
C SER A 336 -36.07 -18.32 9.61
N PHE A 337 -35.49 -18.10 8.43
CA PHE A 337 -34.44 -17.10 8.21
C PHE A 337 -34.76 -16.14 7.07
N VAL A 338 -34.07 -14.99 7.03
CA VAL A 338 -34.45 -13.85 6.18
C VAL A 338 -33.70 -13.86 4.84
N SER A 339 -32.44 -14.31 4.82
CA SER A 339 -31.61 -14.38 3.61
C SER A 339 -31.15 -15.80 3.31
N TRP A 340 -31.06 -16.16 2.03
CA TRP A 340 -30.45 -17.44 1.63
C TRP A 340 -28.98 -17.55 2.05
N SER A 341 -28.27 -16.43 2.20
CA SER A 341 -26.90 -16.42 2.75
C SER A 341 -26.84 -16.91 4.21
N ASP A 342 -27.92 -16.78 4.99
CA ASP A 342 -27.97 -17.26 6.38
C ASP A 342 -28.00 -18.80 6.49
N THR A 343 -28.19 -19.51 5.37
CA THR A 343 -28.36 -20.98 5.34
C THR A 343 -27.21 -21.70 6.04
N LEU A 344 -25.96 -21.28 5.80
CA LEU A 344 -24.78 -21.91 6.40
C LEU A 344 -24.74 -21.73 7.91
N ARG A 345 -25.14 -20.55 8.42
CA ARG A 345 -25.26 -20.30 9.86
C ARG A 345 -26.30 -21.23 10.50
N HIS A 346 -27.47 -21.39 9.88
CA HIS A 346 -28.51 -22.30 10.38
C HIS A 346 -28.09 -23.77 10.34
N CYS A 347 -27.37 -24.19 9.29
CA CYS A 347 -26.75 -25.51 9.23
C CYS A 347 -25.76 -25.73 10.38
N THR A 348 -24.95 -24.71 10.67
CA THR A 348 -23.98 -24.73 11.77
C THR A 348 -24.68 -24.87 13.13
N ASP A 349 -25.75 -24.10 13.37
CA ASP A 349 -26.51 -24.17 14.63
C ASP A 349 -27.24 -25.51 14.81
N SER A 350 -27.77 -26.09 13.73
CA SER A 350 -28.34 -27.44 13.73
C SER A 350 -27.30 -28.49 14.14
N LEU A 351 -26.11 -28.46 13.54
CA LEU A 351 -25.02 -29.39 13.90
C LEU A 351 -24.54 -29.20 15.35
N ARG A 352 -24.53 -27.97 15.88
CA ARG A 352 -24.16 -27.67 17.28
C ARG A 352 -25.19 -28.19 18.29
N THR A 353 -26.48 -28.15 17.94
CA THR A 353 -27.57 -28.59 18.82
C THR A 353 -27.75 -30.11 18.84
N CYS A 354 -27.35 -30.81 17.77
CA CYS A 354 -27.31 -32.27 17.73
C CYS A 354 -26.35 -32.83 18.80
N SER A 355 -26.91 -33.34 19.89
CA SER A 355 -26.24 -33.71 21.14
C SER A 355 -25.41 -35.01 21.10
N ARG A 356 -24.60 -35.24 20.05
CA ARG A 356 -23.58 -36.30 20.04
C ARG A 356 -22.19 -35.65 20.14
N PRO A 357 -21.64 -35.46 21.36
CA PRO A 357 -20.37 -34.76 21.59
C PRO A 357 -19.12 -35.50 21.10
N SER A 358 -19.27 -36.61 20.37
CA SER A 358 -18.22 -37.62 20.16
C SER A 358 -17.90 -37.94 18.70
N CYS A 359 -18.55 -37.32 17.71
CA CYS A 359 -18.13 -37.47 16.30
C CYS A 359 -17.28 -36.27 15.87
N GLY A 360 -15.95 -36.44 15.78
CA GLY A 360 -15.03 -35.39 15.33
C GLY A 360 -15.39 -34.76 13.98
N SER A 361 -16.14 -35.49 13.14
CA SER A 361 -16.68 -35.02 11.86
C SER A 361 -17.66 -33.84 12.00
N HIS A 362 -18.56 -33.83 12.99
CA HIS A 362 -19.52 -32.73 13.16
C HIS A 362 -18.84 -31.43 13.57
N ARG A 363 -17.83 -31.52 14.44
CA ARG A 363 -17.05 -30.35 14.87
C ARG A 363 -16.29 -29.74 13.70
N GLN A 364 -15.71 -30.57 12.84
CA GLN A 364 -15.04 -30.12 11.62
C GLN A 364 -16.04 -29.46 10.65
N ALA A 365 -17.20 -30.09 10.43
CA ALA A 365 -18.24 -29.57 9.55
C ALA A 365 -18.75 -28.19 10.00
N VAL A 366 -18.99 -28.01 11.31
CA VAL A 366 -19.34 -26.72 11.92
C VAL A 366 -18.32 -25.65 11.56
N HIS A 367 -17.03 -25.91 11.75
CA HIS A 367 -15.99 -24.94 11.43
C HIS A 367 -15.93 -24.63 9.93
N ILE A 368 -16.03 -25.64 9.06
CA ILE A 368 -15.94 -25.45 7.60
C ILE A 368 -17.11 -24.59 7.09
N LEU A 369 -18.35 -24.91 7.51
CA LEU A 369 -19.53 -24.15 7.13
C LEU A 369 -19.46 -22.70 7.64
N GLU A 370 -19.00 -22.49 8.87
CA GLU A 370 -18.83 -21.16 9.46
C GLU A 370 -17.75 -20.34 8.74
N LEU A 371 -16.62 -20.95 8.40
CA LEU A 371 -15.56 -20.30 7.62
C LEU A 371 -16.05 -19.95 6.20
N GLN A 372 -16.77 -20.85 5.52
CA GLN A 372 -17.36 -20.55 4.22
C GLN A 372 -18.37 -19.42 4.30
N ASN A 373 -19.20 -19.37 5.36
CA ASN A 373 -20.13 -18.27 5.58
C ASN A 373 -19.39 -16.93 5.66
N TYR A 374 -18.29 -16.86 6.43
CA TYR A 374 -17.49 -15.63 6.49
C TYR A 374 -16.86 -15.25 5.16
N ILE A 375 -16.42 -16.21 4.34
CA ILE A 375 -15.87 -15.95 3.01
C ILE A 375 -16.95 -15.38 2.08
N LEU A 376 -18.13 -15.99 2.04
CA LEU A 376 -19.26 -15.55 1.22
C LEU A 376 -19.83 -14.18 1.68
N ASP A 377 -19.77 -13.88 2.98
CA ASP A 377 -20.19 -12.59 3.56
C ASP A 377 -19.14 -11.47 3.40
N HIS A 378 -18.11 -11.65 2.57
CA HIS A 378 -16.97 -10.72 2.40
C HIS A 378 -16.21 -10.41 3.71
N LYS A 379 -16.25 -11.33 4.68
CA LYS A 379 -15.56 -11.27 5.98
C LYS A 379 -14.36 -12.23 6.01
N ALA A 380 -13.63 -12.30 4.90
CA ALA A 380 -12.43 -13.14 4.73
C ALA A 380 -11.40 -12.97 5.86
N HIS A 381 -11.19 -11.75 6.36
CA HIS A 381 -10.29 -11.47 7.48
C HIS A 381 -10.72 -12.14 8.80
N VAL A 382 -12.03 -12.31 9.03
CA VAL A 382 -12.56 -13.04 10.18
C VAL A 382 -12.33 -14.54 10.00
N ALA A 383 -12.63 -15.06 8.79
CA ALA A 383 -12.38 -16.45 8.44
C ALA A 383 -10.92 -16.82 8.67
N ALA A 384 -9.99 -16.01 8.17
CA ALA A 384 -8.55 -16.24 8.33
C ALA A 384 -8.12 -16.26 9.81
N ARG A 385 -8.66 -15.35 10.64
CA ARG A 385 -8.35 -15.30 12.07
C ARG A 385 -8.84 -16.53 12.83
N VAL A 386 -10.04 -17.01 12.50
CA VAL A 386 -10.60 -18.24 13.09
C VAL A 386 -9.79 -19.45 12.62
N ALA A 387 -9.50 -19.54 11.33
CA ALA A 387 -8.70 -20.60 10.74
C ALA A 387 -7.29 -20.68 11.34
N ALA A 388 -6.63 -19.54 11.59
CA ALA A 388 -5.32 -19.49 12.24
C ALA A 388 -5.33 -20.18 13.62
N LYS A 389 -6.35 -19.91 14.44
CA LYS A 389 -6.50 -20.56 15.76
C LYS A 389 -6.71 -22.06 15.62
N LEU A 390 -7.50 -22.49 14.64
CA LEU A 390 -7.77 -23.91 14.39
C LEU A 390 -6.50 -24.64 13.95
N VAL A 391 -5.71 -24.04 13.06
CA VAL A 391 -4.41 -24.57 12.61
C VAL A 391 -3.41 -24.66 13.77
N GLU A 392 -3.36 -23.65 14.65
CA GLU A 392 -2.47 -23.66 15.82
C GLU A 392 -2.87 -24.71 16.87
N SER A 393 -4.17 -25.00 16.99
CA SER A 393 -4.71 -25.96 17.96
C SER A 393 -4.69 -27.43 17.51
N SER A 394 -4.35 -27.71 16.26
CA SER A 394 -4.41 -29.05 15.67
C SER A 394 -3.01 -29.62 15.42
N ASP A 395 -2.81 -30.90 15.72
CA ASP A 395 -1.55 -31.61 15.41
C ASP A 395 -1.32 -31.76 13.90
N THR A 396 -2.37 -31.72 13.09
CA THR A 396 -2.29 -31.68 11.62
C THR A 396 -3.32 -30.69 11.07
N PRO A 397 -2.92 -29.68 10.28
CA PRO A 397 -3.86 -28.71 9.73
C PRO A 397 -4.77 -29.36 8.70
N VAL A 398 -6.08 -29.20 8.86
CA VAL A 398 -7.06 -29.55 7.82
C VAL A 398 -6.84 -28.61 6.63
N LEU A 399 -6.76 -29.16 5.41
CA LEU A 399 -6.54 -28.38 4.20
C LEU A 399 -7.54 -27.23 4.04
N TRP A 400 -8.79 -27.46 4.44
CA TRP A 400 -9.85 -26.43 4.44
C TRP A 400 -9.52 -25.23 5.35
N TYR A 401 -8.86 -25.47 6.50
CA TYR A 401 -8.42 -24.38 7.38
C TYR A 401 -7.27 -23.60 6.74
N LEU A 402 -6.37 -24.25 6.01
CA LEU A 402 -5.34 -23.55 5.24
C LEU A 402 -5.93 -22.74 4.08
N TYR A 403 -6.95 -23.28 3.40
CA TYR A 403 -7.72 -22.55 2.39
C TYR A 403 -8.35 -21.28 2.98
N ALA A 404 -9.07 -21.40 4.09
CA ALA A 404 -9.69 -20.25 4.78
C ALA A 404 -8.64 -19.25 5.30
N LEU A 405 -7.50 -19.73 5.79
CA LEU A 405 -6.38 -18.91 6.23
C LEU A 405 -5.76 -18.13 5.06
N ALA A 406 -5.67 -18.74 3.87
CA ALA A 406 -5.11 -18.12 2.67
C ALA A 406 -5.90 -16.91 2.19
N HIS A 407 -7.19 -16.79 2.53
CA HIS A 407 -7.98 -15.58 2.27
C HIS A 407 -7.53 -14.38 3.12
N GLY A 408 -6.71 -14.60 4.16
CA GLY A 408 -6.09 -13.53 4.93
C GLY A 408 -4.82 -13.02 4.24
N ALA A 409 -4.78 -11.72 3.92
CA ALA A 409 -3.59 -11.03 3.45
C ALA A 409 -2.74 -10.48 4.62
N ASP A 410 -2.66 -11.18 5.76
CA ASP A 410 -1.86 -10.74 6.90
C ASP A 410 -0.53 -11.51 6.99
N ARG A 411 0.49 -10.84 7.51
CA ARG A 411 1.86 -11.40 7.62
C ARG A 411 1.86 -12.75 8.34
N ARG A 412 1.10 -12.87 9.44
CA ARG A 412 1.08 -14.06 10.30
C ARG A 412 0.39 -15.25 9.61
N GLY A 413 -0.73 -15.03 8.93
CA GLY A 413 -1.43 -16.06 8.18
C GLY A 413 -0.56 -16.65 7.08
N ILE A 414 0.09 -15.80 6.29
CA ILE A 414 0.98 -16.23 5.20
C ILE A 414 2.14 -17.08 5.75
N TYR A 415 2.80 -16.69 6.86
CA TYR A 415 3.84 -17.52 7.47
C TYR A 415 3.35 -18.89 7.93
N THR A 416 2.14 -18.93 8.47
CA THR A 416 1.54 -20.18 8.94
C THR A 416 1.29 -21.12 7.76
N ILE A 417 0.84 -20.58 6.63
CA ILE A 417 0.67 -21.33 5.37
C ILE A 417 2.02 -21.85 4.87
N VAL A 418 3.06 -21.01 4.80
CA VAL A 418 4.41 -21.41 4.37
C VAL A 418 4.90 -22.63 5.15
N ARG A 419 4.71 -22.63 6.48
CA ARG A 419 5.11 -23.74 7.34
C ARG A 419 4.29 -24.99 7.04
N ALA A 420 2.96 -24.87 7.04
CA ALA A 420 2.06 -26.01 6.84
C ALA A 420 2.20 -26.66 5.45
N VAL A 421 2.45 -25.86 4.43
CA VAL A 421 2.63 -26.32 3.04
C VAL A 421 3.92 -27.11 2.86
N LYS A 422 5.02 -26.73 3.52
CA LYS A 422 6.27 -27.50 3.49
C LYS A 422 6.05 -28.94 3.96
N ASP A 423 5.29 -29.10 5.05
CA ASP A 423 4.98 -30.42 5.60
C ASP A 423 4.12 -31.24 4.63
N LEU A 424 3.14 -30.61 3.95
CA LEU A 424 2.27 -31.27 2.98
C LEU A 424 3.00 -31.77 1.71
N ILE A 425 3.96 -31.00 1.18
CA ILE A 425 4.69 -31.34 -0.05
C ILE A 425 5.57 -32.57 0.14
N THR A 426 6.22 -32.70 1.30
CA THR A 426 7.19 -33.79 1.54
C THR A 426 6.57 -35.19 1.57
N ALA A 427 5.24 -35.31 1.63
CA ALA A 427 4.54 -36.57 1.86
C ALA A 427 3.94 -37.24 0.60
N GLU A 428 4.13 -36.70 -0.62
CA GLU A 428 3.44 -37.16 -1.86
C GLU A 428 1.95 -37.52 -1.63
N SER A 429 1.25 -36.68 -0.87
CA SER A 429 -0.08 -36.99 -0.37
C SER A 429 -1.14 -36.92 -1.49
N PRO A 430 -2.13 -37.84 -1.54
CA PRO A 430 -3.27 -37.77 -2.47
C PRO A 430 -4.06 -36.46 -2.36
N VAL A 431 -3.93 -35.76 -1.23
CA VAL A 431 -4.52 -34.44 -0.97
C VAL A 431 -4.07 -33.39 -2.00
N THR A 432 -2.85 -33.51 -2.55
CA THR A 432 -2.29 -32.59 -3.56
C THR A 432 -2.98 -32.66 -4.93
N LYS A 433 -3.87 -33.63 -5.14
CA LYS A 433 -4.64 -33.80 -6.38
C LYS A 433 -6.12 -33.40 -6.24
N THR A 434 -6.46 -32.70 -5.16
CA THR A 434 -7.84 -32.29 -4.86
C THR A 434 -8.12 -30.87 -5.36
N PRO A 435 -9.37 -30.56 -5.79
CA PRO A 435 -9.76 -29.19 -6.16
C PRO A 435 -9.61 -28.20 -5.00
N LEU A 436 -9.80 -28.66 -3.76
CA LEU A 436 -9.55 -27.85 -2.57
C LEU A 436 -8.08 -27.44 -2.44
N TYR A 437 -7.14 -28.30 -2.82
CA TYR A 437 -5.71 -27.97 -2.84
C TYR A 437 -5.39 -26.95 -3.93
N GLU A 438 -5.95 -27.12 -5.14
CA GLU A 438 -5.87 -26.14 -6.22
C GLU A 438 -6.40 -24.77 -5.76
N CYS A 439 -7.57 -24.72 -5.12
CA CYS A 439 -8.13 -23.48 -4.57
C CYS A 439 -7.23 -22.85 -3.51
N MET A 440 -6.68 -23.66 -2.59
CA MET A 440 -5.75 -23.19 -1.55
C MET A 440 -4.47 -22.61 -2.14
N LEU A 441 -3.89 -23.23 -3.18
CA LEU A 441 -2.74 -22.70 -3.88
C LEU A 441 -3.05 -21.37 -4.58
N ALA A 442 -4.16 -21.30 -5.31
CA ALA A 442 -4.57 -20.09 -6.01
C ALA A 442 -4.79 -18.93 -5.03
N THR A 443 -5.56 -19.14 -3.96
CA THR A 443 -5.79 -18.12 -2.93
C THR A 443 -4.49 -17.73 -2.24
N THR A 444 -3.60 -18.69 -1.93
CA THR A 444 -2.27 -18.39 -1.35
C THR A 444 -1.44 -17.51 -2.27
N ALA A 445 -1.39 -17.82 -3.57
CA ALA A 445 -0.65 -17.05 -4.55
C ALA A 445 -1.16 -15.61 -4.65
N LEU A 446 -2.49 -15.45 -4.76
CA LEU A 446 -3.12 -14.14 -4.87
C LEU A 446 -2.92 -13.31 -3.60
N SER A 447 -3.16 -13.87 -2.41
CA SER A 447 -3.05 -13.14 -1.15
C SER A 447 -1.61 -12.77 -0.83
N ALA A 448 -0.66 -13.68 -1.05
CA ALA A 448 0.76 -13.40 -0.82
C ALA A 448 1.29 -12.33 -1.79
N PHE A 449 0.91 -12.40 -3.08
CA PHE A 449 1.34 -11.39 -4.05
C PHE A 449 0.63 -10.05 -3.85
N SER A 450 -0.66 -10.06 -3.49
CA SER A 450 -1.39 -8.86 -3.10
C SER A 450 -0.72 -8.16 -1.92
N TYR A 451 -0.30 -8.92 -0.89
CA TYR A 451 0.46 -8.37 0.24
C TYR A 451 1.76 -7.69 -0.23
N VAL A 452 2.52 -8.33 -1.12
CA VAL A 452 3.74 -7.77 -1.71
C VAL A 452 3.47 -6.47 -2.45
N LEU A 453 2.37 -6.39 -3.21
CA LEU A 453 2.05 -5.23 -4.04
C LEU A 453 1.38 -4.08 -3.28
N THR A 454 0.67 -4.36 -2.18
CA THR A 454 -0.20 -3.36 -1.52
C THR A 454 0.23 -2.95 -0.13
N GLY A 455 0.89 -3.82 0.65
CA GLY A 455 1.10 -3.48 2.05
C GLY A 455 2.24 -2.49 2.28
N ASP A 456 2.22 -1.81 3.43
CA ASP A 456 3.02 -0.62 3.71
C ASP A 456 4.55 -0.87 3.71
N LEU A 457 5.23 -0.53 2.61
CA LEU A 457 6.69 -0.66 2.51
C LEU A 457 7.42 0.21 3.55
N GLU A 458 6.92 1.39 3.89
CA GLU A 458 7.65 2.33 4.75
C GLU A 458 7.75 1.83 6.18
N ALA A 459 6.68 1.21 6.67
CA ALA A 459 6.69 0.50 7.95
C ALA A 459 7.62 -0.73 7.96
N TRP A 460 8.03 -1.23 6.79
CA TRP A 460 8.68 -2.54 6.62
C TRP A 460 10.18 -2.46 6.29
N LEU A 461 10.61 -1.48 5.51
CA LEU A 461 11.88 -1.56 4.76
C LEU A 461 13.17 -1.78 5.59
N PRO A 462 13.36 -1.23 6.80
CA PRO A 462 14.61 -1.46 7.54
C PRO A 462 14.85 -2.91 7.99
N ASN A 463 13.81 -3.77 8.09
CA ASN A 463 13.93 -5.10 8.73
C ASN A 463 13.19 -6.25 8.01
N ASN A 464 12.60 -6.02 6.82
CA ASN A 464 11.52 -6.89 6.33
C ASN A 464 11.63 -7.25 4.83
N TRP A 465 12.71 -6.86 4.13
CA TRP A 465 12.91 -7.25 2.72
C TRP A 465 12.89 -8.77 2.53
N ASP A 466 13.51 -9.51 3.45
CA ASP A 466 13.45 -10.97 3.50
C ASP A 466 12.02 -11.51 3.53
N ASN A 467 11.11 -10.79 4.21
CA ASN A 467 9.72 -11.21 4.32
C ASN A 467 8.97 -10.93 3.03
N VAL A 468 9.22 -9.78 2.39
CA VAL A 468 8.66 -9.42 1.08
C VAL A 468 9.10 -10.43 0.01
N THR A 469 10.38 -10.75 -0.06
CA THR A 469 10.91 -11.74 -1.01
C THR A 469 10.44 -13.16 -0.71
N THR A 470 10.32 -13.53 0.57
CA THR A 470 9.74 -14.81 1.00
C THR A 470 8.30 -14.95 0.52
N PHE A 471 7.47 -13.91 0.68
CA PHE A 471 6.09 -13.93 0.21
C PHE A 471 5.99 -13.90 -1.30
N GLY A 472 6.87 -13.17 -1.99
CA GLY A 472 7.00 -13.25 -3.45
C GLY A 472 7.30 -14.67 -3.93
N ARG A 473 8.28 -15.33 -3.33
CA ARG A 473 8.65 -16.73 -3.64
C ARG A 473 7.52 -17.69 -3.35
N LEU A 474 6.80 -17.52 -2.24
CA LEU A 474 5.62 -18.32 -1.93
C LEU A 474 4.56 -18.14 -3.00
N ALA A 475 4.27 -16.90 -3.39
CA ALA A 475 3.27 -16.62 -4.41
C ALA A 475 3.61 -17.27 -5.74
N ALA A 476 4.87 -17.12 -6.19
CA ALA A 476 5.37 -17.73 -7.41
C ALA A 476 5.35 -19.26 -7.36
N TRP A 477 5.77 -19.84 -6.23
CA TRP A 477 5.73 -21.28 -6.02
C TRP A 477 4.29 -21.80 -6.08
N ALA A 478 3.36 -21.17 -5.37
CA ALA A 478 1.97 -21.59 -5.32
C ALA A 478 1.29 -21.45 -6.68
N ALA A 479 1.56 -20.36 -7.41
CA ALA A 479 1.10 -20.18 -8.78
C ALA A 479 1.65 -21.25 -9.73
N MET A 480 2.95 -21.55 -9.66
CA MET A 480 3.56 -22.60 -10.48
C MET A 480 3.00 -23.99 -10.15
N GLU A 481 2.78 -24.28 -8.87
CA GLU A 481 2.25 -25.58 -8.43
C GLU A 481 0.77 -25.74 -8.83
N TYR A 482 -0.01 -24.67 -8.75
CA TYR A 482 -1.36 -24.64 -9.32
C TYR A 482 -1.31 -24.94 -10.81
N LEU A 483 -0.45 -24.24 -11.57
CA LEU A 483 -0.34 -24.39 -13.02
C LEU A 483 0.14 -25.79 -13.47
N ARG A 484 0.75 -26.59 -12.59
CA ARG A 484 1.13 -27.99 -12.87
C ARG A 484 -0.03 -28.96 -12.69
N SER A 485 -0.95 -28.67 -11.76
CA SER A 485 -2.05 -29.56 -11.38
C SER A 485 -3.38 -29.18 -12.04
N ALA A 486 -3.54 -27.90 -12.39
CA ALA A 486 -4.78 -27.34 -12.89
C ALA A 486 -5.21 -27.93 -14.24
N PRO A 487 -6.52 -28.18 -14.42
CA PRO A 487 -7.10 -28.45 -15.73
C PRO A 487 -6.89 -27.30 -16.72
N PHE A 488 -7.05 -27.57 -18.01
CA PHE A 488 -6.84 -26.57 -19.07
C PHE A 488 -7.76 -25.35 -18.96
N ASP A 489 -8.97 -25.55 -18.44
CA ASP A 489 -10.02 -24.55 -18.22
C ASP A 489 -10.09 -24.09 -16.75
N GLY A 490 -9.06 -24.37 -15.95
CA GLY A 490 -9.02 -24.05 -14.53
C GLY A 490 -9.28 -22.56 -14.27
N GLN A 491 -10.16 -22.26 -13.32
CA GLN A 491 -10.66 -20.91 -13.06
C GLN A 491 -9.59 -19.85 -12.75
N TYR A 492 -8.47 -20.27 -12.15
CA TYR A 492 -7.37 -19.36 -11.80
C TYR A 492 -6.16 -19.45 -12.74
N VAL A 493 -6.22 -20.21 -13.85
CA VAL A 493 -5.06 -20.41 -14.74
C VAL A 493 -4.53 -19.08 -15.28
N ALA A 494 -5.40 -18.17 -15.73
CA ALA A 494 -4.99 -16.84 -16.20
C ALA A 494 -4.29 -16.04 -15.08
N ALA A 495 -4.93 -15.91 -13.92
CA ALA A 495 -4.39 -15.18 -12.77
C ALA A 495 -3.08 -15.77 -12.24
N MET A 496 -2.91 -17.09 -12.26
CA MET A 496 -1.65 -17.73 -11.84
C MET A 496 -0.52 -17.47 -12.84
N ASN A 497 -0.81 -17.40 -14.14
CA ASN A 497 0.18 -16.94 -15.12
C ASN A 497 0.55 -15.47 -14.87
N GLU A 498 -0.40 -14.61 -14.52
CA GLU A 498 -0.17 -13.19 -14.21
C GLU A 498 0.74 -13.02 -12.99
N VAL A 499 0.42 -13.69 -11.87
CA VAL A 499 1.27 -13.68 -10.65
C VAL A 499 2.67 -14.18 -10.97
N TYR A 500 2.78 -15.30 -11.68
CA TYR A 500 4.07 -15.90 -12.00
C TYR A 500 4.90 -15.00 -12.94
N LEU A 501 4.27 -14.41 -13.97
CA LEU A 501 4.91 -13.45 -14.87
C LEU A 501 5.42 -12.21 -14.12
N LEU A 502 4.56 -11.56 -13.34
CA LEU A 502 4.92 -10.34 -12.61
C LEU A 502 6.01 -10.62 -11.57
N TYR A 503 5.97 -11.78 -10.92
CA TYR A 503 7.07 -12.22 -10.05
C TYR A 503 8.39 -12.41 -10.82
N HIS A 504 8.37 -12.99 -12.01
CA HIS A 504 9.59 -13.17 -12.81
C HIS A 504 10.17 -11.84 -13.28
N ILE A 505 9.33 -10.88 -13.66
CA ILE A 505 9.76 -9.51 -13.98
C ILE A 505 10.37 -8.84 -12.76
N TRP A 506 9.77 -9.02 -11.58
CA TRP A 506 10.36 -8.53 -10.34
C TRP A 506 11.70 -9.20 -10.04
N LYS A 507 11.80 -10.51 -10.19
CA LYS A 507 12.99 -11.28 -9.85
C LYS A 507 14.14 -11.04 -10.81
N GLU A 508 13.87 -10.99 -12.10
CA GLU A 508 14.87 -10.97 -13.17
C GLU A 508 14.64 -9.75 -14.08
N PRO A 509 15.64 -8.87 -14.28
CA PRO A 509 15.48 -7.71 -15.14
C PRO A 509 15.27 -8.12 -16.60
N SER A 510 14.36 -7.42 -17.31
CA SER A 510 14.27 -7.57 -18.77
C SER A 510 15.38 -6.77 -19.46
N SER A 511 16.21 -7.48 -20.21
CA SER A 511 17.20 -6.87 -21.11
C SER A 511 16.61 -6.52 -22.48
N SER A 512 15.35 -6.88 -22.75
CA SER A 512 14.71 -6.67 -24.05
C SER A 512 14.05 -5.30 -24.13
N SER A 513 14.13 -4.67 -25.30
CA SER A 513 13.42 -3.42 -25.61
C SER A 513 11.99 -3.64 -26.11
N THR A 514 11.66 -4.86 -26.54
CA THR A 514 10.36 -5.17 -27.16
C THR A 514 9.54 -6.18 -26.37
N ASN A 515 10.13 -6.86 -25.38
CA ASN A 515 9.43 -7.84 -24.56
C ASN A 515 9.64 -7.56 -23.06
N PRO A 516 8.56 -7.47 -22.26
CA PRO A 516 8.67 -7.28 -20.81
C PRO A 516 9.24 -8.51 -20.09
N SER A 517 9.18 -9.68 -20.72
CA SER A 517 9.61 -10.93 -20.10
C SER A 517 11.13 -11.08 -20.19
N PRO A 518 11.80 -11.57 -19.13
CA PRO A 518 13.20 -11.97 -19.20
C PRO A 518 13.39 -13.03 -20.30
N SER A 519 14.59 -13.10 -20.88
CA SER A 519 14.97 -14.08 -21.93
C SER A 519 15.05 -15.51 -21.37
N THR A 520 13.93 -16.02 -20.89
CA THR A 520 13.78 -17.37 -20.34
C THR A 520 13.35 -18.35 -21.43
N ARG A 521 13.48 -19.65 -21.15
CA ARG A 521 13.12 -20.75 -22.06
C ARG A 521 11.63 -20.83 -22.45
N PHE A 522 10.73 -20.02 -21.86
CA PHE A 522 9.27 -20.20 -21.98
C PHE A 522 8.58 -18.99 -22.64
N PRO A 523 7.68 -19.18 -23.62
CA PRO A 523 6.90 -18.10 -24.21
C PRO A 523 5.73 -17.69 -23.29
N PHE A 524 6.04 -16.87 -22.28
CA PHE A 524 5.06 -16.40 -21.27
C PHE A 524 3.81 -15.76 -21.90
N GLU A 525 4.01 -14.87 -22.85
CA GLU A 525 2.95 -14.11 -23.51
C GLU A 525 1.95 -15.03 -24.23
N ALA A 526 2.44 -15.96 -25.05
CA ALA A 526 1.59 -16.90 -25.77
C ALA A 526 0.77 -17.78 -24.82
N ARG A 527 1.41 -18.24 -23.73
CA ARG A 527 0.73 -19.04 -22.71
C ARG A 527 -0.34 -18.24 -21.97
N TRP A 528 -0.03 -17.01 -21.57
CA TRP A 528 -0.98 -16.12 -20.89
C TRP A 528 -2.16 -15.77 -21.82
N ASN A 529 -1.90 -15.41 -23.09
CA ASN A 529 -2.94 -15.13 -24.08
C ASN A 529 -3.89 -16.32 -24.28
N ALA A 530 -3.36 -17.54 -24.37
CA ALA A 530 -4.16 -18.75 -24.46
C ALA A 530 -5.04 -18.96 -23.20
N ALA A 531 -4.44 -18.81 -22.01
CA ALA A 531 -5.16 -18.93 -20.74
C ALA A 531 -6.28 -17.88 -20.60
N THR A 532 -6.01 -16.62 -20.94
CA THR A 532 -6.98 -15.52 -20.92
C THR A 532 -8.12 -15.76 -21.91
N THR A 533 -7.82 -16.27 -23.11
CA THR A 533 -8.83 -16.59 -24.14
C THR A 533 -9.76 -17.71 -23.69
N ILE A 534 -9.23 -18.76 -23.06
CA ILE A 534 -10.06 -19.80 -22.45
C ILE A 534 -10.89 -19.21 -21.32
N HIS A 535 -10.25 -18.41 -20.46
CA HIS A 535 -10.89 -17.84 -19.28
C HIS A 535 -12.10 -16.99 -19.66
N SER A 536 -11.96 -16.08 -20.61
CA SER A 536 -13.04 -15.17 -21.03
C SER A 536 -14.22 -15.88 -21.71
N ARG A 537 -14.00 -17.09 -22.25
CA ARG A 537 -15.06 -17.92 -22.84
C ARG A 537 -15.77 -18.78 -21.80
N VAL A 538 -15.02 -19.33 -20.86
CA VAL A 538 -15.54 -20.31 -19.88
C VAL A 538 -16.10 -19.63 -18.63
N TRP A 539 -15.50 -18.52 -18.20
CA TRP A 539 -15.77 -17.83 -16.95
C TRP A 539 -16.19 -16.38 -17.19
N ASN A 540 -17.16 -15.90 -16.41
CA ASN A 540 -17.87 -14.65 -16.73
C ASN A 540 -17.04 -13.38 -16.56
N ARG A 541 -15.95 -13.44 -15.79
CA ARG A 541 -15.06 -12.31 -15.47
C ARG A 541 -13.67 -12.81 -15.07
N PRO A 542 -12.60 -12.02 -15.28
CA PRO A 542 -11.30 -12.30 -14.67
C PRO A 542 -11.45 -12.39 -13.14
N THR A 543 -10.76 -13.36 -12.54
CA THR A 543 -10.75 -13.54 -11.08
C THR A 543 -10.09 -12.38 -10.35
N VAL A 544 -9.13 -11.71 -11.01
CA VAL A 544 -8.39 -10.59 -10.46
C VAL A 544 -8.24 -9.49 -11.52
N PRO A 545 -9.27 -8.63 -11.70
CA PRO A 545 -9.32 -7.67 -12.80
C PRO A 545 -8.08 -6.75 -12.90
N HIS A 546 -7.51 -6.34 -11.77
CA HIS A 546 -6.37 -5.45 -11.74
C HIS A 546 -5.06 -6.10 -12.21
N LEU A 547 -4.78 -7.36 -11.84
CA LEU A 547 -3.60 -8.07 -12.35
C LEU A 547 -3.73 -8.33 -13.85
N HIS A 548 -4.94 -8.65 -14.29
CA HIS A 548 -5.26 -8.80 -15.70
C HIS A 548 -5.02 -7.51 -16.50
N ALA A 549 -5.51 -6.37 -16.00
CA ALA A 549 -5.27 -5.06 -16.59
C ALA A 549 -3.78 -4.72 -16.63
N MET A 550 -3.05 -4.94 -15.52
CA MET A 550 -1.61 -4.74 -15.46
C MET A 550 -0.86 -5.53 -16.55
N VAL A 551 -1.11 -6.84 -16.67
CA VAL A 551 -0.40 -7.68 -17.64
C VAL A 551 -0.79 -7.34 -19.08
N THR A 552 -2.06 -7.02 -19.33
CA THR A 552 -2.54 -6.59 -20.65
C THR A 552 -1.86 -5.31 -21.09
N THR A 553 -1.89 -4.27 -20.25
CA THR A 553 -1.22 -3.00 -20.50
C THR A 553 0.29 -3.18 -20.62
N LEU A 554 0.89 -4.01 -19.76
CA LEU A 554 2.31 -4.29 -19.82
C LEU A 554 2.70 -4.82 -21.21
N TYR A 555 2.04 -5.86 -21.73
CA TYR A 555 2.37 -6.38 -23.07
C TYR A 555 2.06 -5.39 -24.18
N ALA A 556 0.95 -4.65 -24.09
CA ALA A 556 0.56 -3.67 -25.10
C ALA A 556 1.54 -2.49 -25.21
N ASP A 557 1.97 -1.95 -24.05
CA ASP A 557 2.69 -0.68 -23.99
C ASP A 557 4.19 -0.83 -23.78
N TYR A 558 4.73 -2.01 -23.43
CA TYR A 558 6.13 -2.16 -23.03
C TYR A 558 7.12 -1.59 -24.04
N ALA A 559 7.02 -1.97 -25.32
CA ALA A 559 7.97 -1.50 -26.34
C ALA A 559 7.94 0.02 -26.50
N HIS A 560 6.74 0.61 -26.47
CA HIS A 560 6.55 2.04 -26.57
C HIS A 560 7.07 2.77 -25.32
N ALA A 561 6.74 2.27 -24.13
CA ALA A 561 7.21 2.77 -22.85
C ALA A 561 8.73 2.78 -22.76
N VAL A 562 9.38 1.67 -23.14
CA VAL A 562 10.84 1.56 -23.16
C VAL A 562 11.45 2.55 -24.16
N SER A 563 10.87 2.67 -25.36
CA SER A 563 11.36 3.63 -26.36
C SER A 563 11.26 5.07 -25.84
N MET A 564 10.10 5.45 -25.28
CA MET A 564 9.82 6.79 -24.75
C MET A 564 10.79 7.19 -23.63
N TRP A 565 11.05 6.28 -22.68
CA TRP A 565 11.85 6.57 -21.49
C TRP A 565 13.31 6.11 -21.57
N SER A 566 13.74 5.55 -22.70
CA SER A 566 15.13 5.08 -22.94
C SER A 566 16.18 6.15 -22.58
N THR A 567 16.00 7.38 -23.08
CA THR A 567 16.93 8.50 -22.83
C THR A 567 17.00 8.94 -21.37
N VAL A 568 16.02 8.56 -20.55
CA VAL A 568 15.92 8.89 -19.13
C VAL A 568 16.45 7.75 -18.27
N LEU A 569 16.18 6.50 -18.63
CA LEU A 569 16.45 5.35 -17.78
C LEU A 569 17.74 4.60 -18.16
N ASP A 570 18.13 4.54 -19.43
CA ASP A 570 19.16 3.61 -19.92
C ASP A 570 20.51 3.78 -19.21
N HIS A 571 20.91 5.02 -18.88
CA HIS A 571 22.16 5.27 -18.15
C HIS A 571 22.16 4.76 -16.70
N HIS A 572 21.00 4.38 -16.15
CA HIS A 572 20.83 3.87 -14.79
C HIS A 572 20.58 2.36 -14.73
N LEU A 573 20.27 1.70 -15.86
CA LEU A 573 19.81 0.30 -15.85
C LEU A 573 20.85 -0.72 -15.39
N THR A 574 22.15 -0.43 -15.52
CA THR A 574 23.25 -1.37 -15.25
C THR A 574 24.25 -0.85 -14.21
N ARG A 575 23.83 0.13 -13.40
CA ARG A 575 24.70 0.85 -12.46
C ARG A 575 24.48 0.47 -10.99
N THR A 576 23.78 -0.63 -10.70
CA THR A 576 23.74 -1.14 -9.32
C THR A 576 25.14 -1.62 -8.91
N PRO A 577 25.68 -1.19 -7.75
CA PRO A 577 27.00 -1.62 -7.32
C PRO A 577 27.10 -3.12 -7.21
N ALA A 578 28.29 -3.63 -7.54
CA ALA A 578 28.62 -5.01 -7.30
C ALA A 578 28.41 -5.37 -5.82
N PRO A 579 27.89 -6.58 -5.52
CA PRO A 579 27.71 -7.03 -4.13
C PRO A 579 29.03 -6.99 -3.36
N SER A 580 28.96 -6.56 -2.10
CA SER A 580 30.04 -6.77 -1.13
C SER A 580 30.23 -8.28 -0.89
N PRO A 581 31.43 -8.75 -0.52
CA PRO A 581 31.65 -10.15 -0.13
C PRO A 581 30.74 -10.64 1.03
N THR A 582 30.19 -9.71 1.81
CA THR A 582 29.27 -9.98 2.92
C THR A 582 27.79 -10.00 2.50
N ASP A 583 27.47 -9.55 1.28
CA ASP A 583 26.10 -9.48 0.80
C ASP A 583 25.61 -10.87 0.38
N ALA A 584 24.29 -11.06 0.38
CA ALA A 584 23.71 -12.26 -0.21
C ALA A 584 24.05 -12.35 -1.71
N LEU A 585 24.38 -13.55 -2.18
CA LEU A 585 24.79 -13.80 -3.58
C LEU A 585 23.69 -13.52 -4.62
N ASP A 586 22.41 -13.59 -4.22
CA ASP A 586 21.26 -13.36 -5.10
C ASP A 586 20.75 -11.92 -4.91
N ASP A 587 20.81 -11.10 -5.95
CA ASP A 587 20.37 -9.69 -5.96
C ASP A 587 18.94 -9.56 -5.42
N PHE A 588 18.08 -10.53 -5.75
CA PHE A 588 16.72 -10.60 -5.25
C PHE A 588 16.66 -10.73 -3.72
N THR A 589 17.51 -11.55 -3.10
CA THR A 589 17.61 -11.63 -1.63
C THR A 589 18.27 -10.42 -0.99
N ARG A 590 19.21 -9.79 -1.68
CA ARG A 590 19.92 -8.61 -1.18
C ARG A 590 18.99 -7.40 -1.09
N GLY A 591 18.01 -7.30 -1.99
CA GLY A 591 17.08 -6.17 -2.07
C GLY A 591 17.69 -4.84 -2.47
N ASP A 592 18.87 -4.95 -3.08
CA ASP A 592 19.80 -3.90 -3.49
C ASP A 592 19.49 -2.48 -2.97
N ILE A 593 19.95 -2.25 -1.73
CA ILE A 593 20.69 -1.09 -1.22
C ILE A 593 19.99 0.30 -1.22
N TYR A 594 19.02 0.59 -2.08
CA TYR A 594 18.50 1.96 -2.27
C TYR A 594 17.09 2.21 -1.79
N MET A 595 16.50 1.24 -1.10
CA MET A 595 15.18 1.40 -0.52
C MET A 595 15.26 2.11 0.83
N GLY A 596 15.62 3.39 0.84
CA GLY A 596 15.89 4.06 2.10
C GLY A 596 16.02 5.57 2.00
N LYS A 597 16.11 6.21 3.16
CA LYS A 597 16.97 7.38 3.34
C LYS A 597 18.39 6.87 3.60
N ARG A 598 19.41 7.74 3.62
CA ARG A 598 20.76 7.32 4.02
C ARG A 598 20.70 6.66 5.40
N SER A 599 21.27 5.48 5.52
CA SER A 599 21.34 4.76 6.80
C SER A 599 22.65 5.05 7.50
N PHE A 600 22.59 5.19 8.82
CA PHE A 600 23.74 5.43 9.67
C PHE A 600 23.71 4.46 10.84
N THR A 601 24.87 3.91 11.21
CA THR A 601 24.96 3.08 12.41
C THR A 601 24.77 3.95 13.66
N PRO A 602 24.30 3.37 14.79
CA PRO A 602 24.19 4.11 16.04
C PRO A 602 25.49 4.83 16.45
N GLU A 603 26.64 4.22 16.17
CA GLU A 603 27.96 4.80 16.44
C GLU A 603 28.26 6.00 15.52
N GLN A 604 27.89 5.92 14.24
CA GLN A 604 28.03 7.04 13.31
C GLN A 604 27.16 8.22 13.75
N VAL A 605 25.90 7.96 14.13
CA VAL A 605 25.00 8.99 14.65
C VAL A 605 25.54 9.60 15.95
N ALA A 606 26.07 8.78 16.86
CA ALA A 606 26.70 9.26 18.09
C ALA A 606 27.94 10.12 17.81
N ALA A 607 28.77 9.76 16.84
CA ALA A 607 29.91 10.56 16.41
C ALA A 607 29.49 11.93 15.85
N TRP A 608 28.42 11.98 15.05
CA TRP A 608 27.82 13.24 14.59
C TRP A 608 27.29 14.09 15.75
N ARG A 609 26.59 13.49 16.72
CA ARG A 609 26.13 14.22 17.93
C ARG A 609 27.29 14.78 18.74
N SER A 610 28.38 14.03 18.91
CA SER A 610 29.61 14.51 19.58
C SER A 610 30.21 15.71 18.83
N LEU A 611 30.27 15.66 17.49
CA LEU A 611 30.73 16.79 16.66
C LEU A 611 29.87 18.04 16.85
N ILE A 612 28.54 17.89 16.92
CA ILE A 612 27.60 19.01 17.11
C ILE A 612 27.74 19.62 18.51
N SER A 613 27.86 18.78 19.55
CA SER A 613 27.99 19.22 20.95
C SER A 613 29.31 19.96 21.25
N GLY A 614 30.33 19.78 20.40
CA GLY A 614 31.63 20.43 20.58
C GLY A 614 32.49 19.86 21.71
N GLU A 615 32.21 18.64 22.18
CA GLU A 615 32.98 18.00 23.25
C GLU A 615 34.42 17.63 22.80
N GLY A 616 35.43 18.12 23.54
CA GLY A 616 36.85 17.76 23.36
C GLY A 616 37.52 18.30 22.08
N ALA A 617 38.44 17.52 21.50
CA ALA A 617 39.17 17.87 20.27
C ALA A 617 38.27 17.93 19.00
N ALA A 618 36.98 17.65 19.15
CA ALA A 618 35.97 17.66 18.09
C ALA A 618 35.52 19.09 17.70
N SER A 619 35.63 20.08 18.57
CA SER A 619 35.19 21.47 18.29
C SER A 619 35.96 22.11 17.12
N CYS A 620 37.25 21.79 16.96
CA CYS A 620 38.06 22.19 15.81
C CYS A 620 37.67 21.47 14.52
N ARG A 621 37.13 20.25 14.62
CA ARG A 621 36.67 19.47 13.45
C ARG A 621 35.30 19.91 12.98
N ALA A 622 34.39 20.31 13.86
CA ALA A 622 33.04 20.79 13.52
C ALA A 622 33.05 21.92 12.47
N ARG A 623 34.07 22.79 12.48
CA ARG A 623 34.25 23.87 11.47
C ARG A 623 34.62 23.39 10.06
N ARG A 624 34.96 22.10 9.89
CA ARG A 624 35.38 21.50 8.61
C ARG A 624 34.38 20.48 8.06
N VAL A 625 33.28 20.24 8.75
CA VAL A 625 32.30 19.23 8.36
C VAL A 625 31.24 19.87 7.47
N CYS A 626 30.87 19.17 6.39
CA CYS A 626 29.75 19.55 5.55
C CYS A 626 28.45 19.11 6.21
N TRP A 627 27.62 20.06 6.64
CA TRP A 627 26.35 19.76 7.32
C TRP A 627 25.35 18.99 6.45
N ARG A 628 25.49 19.03 5.12
CA ARG A 628 24.68 18.21 4.21
C ARG A 628 24.90 16.71 4.41
N ASP A 629 26.07 16.31 4.91
CA ASP A 629 26.40 14.89 5.10
C ASP A 629 25.84 14.35 6.43
N ALA A 630 25.27 15.21 7.28
CA ALA A 630 24.72 14.83 8.57
C ALA A 630 23.56 13.82 8.41
N PRO A 631 23.42 12.87 9.35
CA PRO A 631 22.25 12.01 9.44
C PRO A 631 20.98 12.83 9.69
N VAL A 632 19.86 12.44 9.07
CA VAL A 632 18.56 13.11 9.26
C VAL A 632 18.11 13.07 10.73
N GLU A 633 18.52 12.04 11.47
CA GLU A 633 18.28 11.88 12.91
C GLU A 633 18.94 12.96 13.76
N THR A 634 19.97 13.62 13.22
CA THR A 634 20.67 14.74 13.86
C THR A 634 20.20 16.10 13.35
N LEU A 635 19.26 16.14 12.40
CA LEU A 635 18.82 17.39 11.77
C LEU A 635 18.33 18.41 12.80
N LYS A 636 17.60 17.97 13.84
CA LYS A 636 17.12 18.88 14.90
C LYS A 636 18.29 19.48 15.68
N GLU A 637 19.31 18.68 16.00
CA GLU A 637 20.55 19.11 16.64
C GLU A 637 21.34 20.08 15.74
N VAL A 638 21.47 19.77 14.45
CA VAL A 638 22.16 20.61 13.46
C VAL A 638 21.45 21.96 13.29
N MET A 639 20.12 21.95 13.22
CA MET A 639 19.31 23.17 13.13
C MET A 639 19.13 23.88 14.49
N GLN A 640 19.59 23.28 15.59
CA GLN A 640 19.35 23.77 16.96
C GLN A 640 17.86 23.97 17.29
N VAL A 641 17.00 23.12 16.71
CA VAL A 641 15.54 23.14 16.90
C VAL A 641 15.16 22.04 17.88
N HIS A 642 15.29 22.33 19.18
CA HIS A 642 14.91 21.43 20.26
C HIS A 642 13.70 21.97 21.00
N TYR A 643 12.56 21.29 20.88
CA TYR A 643 11.36 21.63 21.62
C TYR A 643 10.81 20.39 22.33
N THR A 644 10.34 20.58 23.56
CA THR A 644 9.67 19.54 24.38
C THR A 644 8.22 19.93 24.59
N LEU A 645 7.50 20.11 23.48
CA LEU A 645 6.13 20.59 23.49
C LEU A 645 5.16 19.42 23.60
N ARG A 646 4.25 19.51 24.57
CA ARG A 646 3.09 18.64 24.63
C ARG A 646 1.97 19.25 23.81
N MET A 647 1.77 18.73 22.60
CA MET A 647 0.61 19.04 21.78
C MET A 647 -0.67 18.50 22.43
N HIS A 648 -1.77 19.19 22.17
CA HIS A 648 -3.09 18.75 22.54
C HIS A 648 -4.00 18.87 21.32
N SER A 649 -4.91 17.91 21.15
CA SER A 649 -5.87 17.93 20.07
C SER A 649 -7.14 18.69 20.47
N CYS A 650 -7.73 19.43 19.53
CA CYS A 650 -9.02 20.06 19.70
C CYS A 650 -10.10 18.99 19.86
N GLY A 651 -10.97 19.15 20.86
CA GLY A 651 -12.07 18.21 21.13
C GLY A 651 -13.13 18.18 20.02
N HIS A 652 -13.13 19.18 19.13
CA HIS A 652 -14.05 19.24 18.01
C HIS A 652 -13.39 18.88 16.67
N CYS A 653 -12.46 19.71 16.19
CA CYS A 653 -11.84 19.55 14.87
C CYS A 653 -10.56 18.69 14.86
N GLY A 654 -10.10 18.20 16.02
CA GLY A 654 -8.91 17.34 16.11
C GLY A 654 -7.55 18.03 15.93
N ILE A 655 -7.50 19.32 15.55
CA ILE A 655 -6.25 20.06 15.34
C ILE A 655 -5.33 20.00 16.56
N ASP A 656 -4.06 19.66 16.33
CA ASP A 656 -3.02 19.58 17.36
C ASP A 656 -2.33 20.93 17.57
N SER A 657 -2.47 21.48 18.77
CA SER A 657 -1.86 22.76 19.13
C SER A 657 -1.51 22.83 20.62
N THR A 658 -0.48 23.60 20.94
CA THR A 658 -0.08 23.96 22.30
C THR A 658 -0.94 25.10 22.87
N VAL A 659 -1.55 25.92 22.01
CA VAL A 659 -2.26 27.16 22.37
C VAL A 659 -3.78 26.99 22.54
N LEU A 660 -4.29 25.77 22.46
CA LEU A 660 -5.72 25.47 22.65
C LEU A 660 -6.27 25.97 24.00
N ARG A 661 -7.49 26.50 23.94
CA ARG A 661 -8.26 26.98 25.10
C ARG A 661 -8.92 25.81 25.81
N ARG A 662 -8.84 25.78 27.15
CA ARG A 662 -9.54 24.75 27.94
C ARG A 662 -11.02 25.10 28.08
N CYS A 663 -11.88 24.09 28.13
CA CYS A 663 -13.27 24.25 28.55
C CYS A 663 -13.32 24.97 29.90
N GLY A 664 -14.09 26.05 29.99
CA GLY A 664 -14.20 26.85 31.22
C GLY A 664 -14.78 26.05 32.40
N ALA A 665 -15.62 25.05 32.12
CA ALA A 665 -16.28 24.22 33.14
C ALA A 665 -15.40 23.05 33.61
N CYS A 666 -15.07 22.10 32.73
CA CYS A 666 -14.34 20.88 33.13
C CYS A 666 -12.82 20.99 33.06
N LYS A 667 -12.29 21.96 32.29
CA LYS A 667 -10.86 22.13 31.99
C LYS A 667 -10.14 20.91 31.37
N ALA A 668 -10.88 19.82 31.09
CA ALA A 668 -10.35 18.57 30.55
C ALA A 668 -10.20 18.62 29.02
N ILE A 669 -11.27 19.04 28.33
CA ILE A 669 -11.29 19.21 26.87
C ILE A 669 -10.72 20.57 26.49
N ARG A 670 -10.12 20.64 25.31
CA ARG A 670 -9.48 21.83 24.74
C ARG A 670 -10.02 22.13 23.35
N TYR A 671 -10.03 23.40 22.95
CA TYR A 671 -10.59 23.87 21.69
C TYR A 671 -9.71 24.94 21.05
N CYS A 672 -9.71 25.00 19.71
CA CYS A 672 -9.03 26.07 18.96
C CYS A 672 -9.64 27.44 19.29
N GLY A 673 -10.97 27.48 19.38
CA GLY A 673 -11.73 28.72 19.60
C GLY A 673 -13.11 28.48 20.21
N ARG A 674 -13.90 29.57 20.27
CA ARG A 674 -15.28 29.52 20.80
C ARG A 674 -16.21 28.72 19.87
N ASP A 675 -15.96 28.73 18.57
CA ASP A 675 -16.82 28.06 17.60
C ASP A 675 -16.72 26.54 17.71
N CYS A 676 -15.49 26.01 17.72
CA CYS A 676 -15.24 24.60 18.03
C CYS A 676 -15.82 24.17 19.38
N GLN A 677 -15.69 25.02 20.41
CA GLN A 677 -16.29 24.74 21.71
C GLN A 677 -17.82 24.71 21.63
N ALA A 678 -18.46 25.64 20.92
CA ALA A 678 -19.91 25.73 20.82
C ALA A 678 -20.51 24.59 20.01
N GLU A 679 -19.81 24.10 18.98
CA GLU A 679 -20.24 22.96 18.18
C GLU A 679 -20.10 21.64 18.96
N ASP A 680 -18.93 21.35 19.54
CA ASP A 680 -18.75 20.17 20.40
C ASP A 680 -19.67 20.20 21.64
N TRP A 681 -19.94 21.39 22.19
CA TRP A 681 -20.91 21.54 23.27
C TRP A 681 -22.30 21.07 22.86
N ARG A 682 -22.76 21.44 21.65
CA ARG A 682 -24.06 21.03 21.11
C ARG A 682 -24.11 19.56 20.74
N GLN A 683 -23.01 19.00 20.25
CA GLN A 683 -22.95 17.62 19.78
C GLN A 683 -22.91 16.63 20.95
N ASP A 684 -21.91 16.73 21.84
CA ASP A 684 -21.68 15.69 22.85
C ASP A 684 -21.17 16.22 24.20
N HIS A 685 -20.42 17.33 24.22
CA HIS A 685 -19.73 17.74 25.45
C HIS A 685 -20.68 18.19 26.56
N GLN A 686 -21.85 18.76 26.24
CA GLN A 686 -22.81 19.23 27.24
C GLN A 686 -23.20 18.14 28.25
N HIS A 687 -23.35 16.90 27.79
CA HIS A 687 -23.78 15.77 28.62
C HIS A 687 -22.62 15.11 29.37
N SER A 688 -21.42 15.16 28.79
CA SER A 688 -20.23 14.50 29.33
C SER A 688 -19.36 15.43 30.18
N CYS A 689 -19.63 16.74 30.24
CA CYS A 689 -18.81 17.72 30.94
C CYS A 689 -18.87 17.52 32.47
N PRO A 690 -17.79 17.03 33.13
CA PRO A 690 -17.75 17.00 34.58
C PRO A 690 -17.54 18.44 35.06
N ARG A 691 -18.62 19.09 35.52
CA ARG A 691 -18.53 20.43 36.09
C ARG A 691 -17.67 20.38 37.35
N THR A 692 -16.38 20.66 37.21
CA THR A 692 -15.52 20.92 38.36
C THR A 692 -15.88 22.30 38.91
N TYR A 693 -16.85 22.34 39.83
CA TYR A 693 -17.05 23.48 40.71
C TYR A 693 -15.81 23.55 41.61
N ALA A 694 -14.85 24.38 41.24
CA ALA A 694 -13.68 24.73 42.06
C ALA A 694 -13.85 26.15 42.59
#